data_AF-A0A7J2S6J4-F1
#
_entry.id   AF-A0A7J2S6J4-F1
#
_cell.length_a   1.000
_cell.length_b   1.000
_cell.length_c   1.000
_cell.angle_alpha   90.00
_cell.angle_beta   90.00
_cell.angle_gamma   90.00
#
_symmetry.space_group_name_H-M   'P 1'
#
loop_
_entity.id
_entity.type
_entity.pdbx_description
1 polymer ?
#
loop_
_entity_poly.entity_id
_entity_poly.type
_entity_poly.pdbx_seq_one_letter_code
_entity_poly.pdbx_strand_id
1 'polypeptide(L)'
;QTAQFSTGTHDWEYSEKIIELQKPVQYLCVYALFRYHTGRVWFDDVKIVKTDYYFLNASLNSNSNKIYQNKTLLEGNIIFNTTYISHERYIEVNCRIKDTSDEDRALTVYFSLPINLSGWKWGDDIRNERIINFDGENIYKNWRWFGNKRYISQYPFSSISNESIGICYGIPLEYPVIFRTYYIKNLYTICFDIALSNKTVYFPSEANFSFFIYKNDYPEWNFRGGVSKYYEIFPKYFVKKVENEGIWMPFTDISTINNSEDFCFMFHEGNNNVKWDDAHGIYSFVYTEPWFYWQDMGDYNEKPNETNVLQRLYENLNSSNVWRKMNSRAVVICGVYNKSGGYFFDIRNAPWISGSGWSALFATNTDPEIIENETYWNKAHVIWNLTIEPAFQQALIENATLDGVYLDSLQGYFWYLNDYREGNFENITFPLSFDSDGVPVIVELFSHYKFTKNVSEDMHENEKLVMANGMGTLSFFFFPLIDVSGTEINWFPDGKFHPASDKTLNFLRTLSYKKPYLFLMNTNFNLMSNKEVELYFKKCTFYGMYPSMFSHNACNERYWENSTLYNRDRGLFKKYIPLIKEIGMAGWQPLTFAKSNNSNVYVERYGNENNDTIYFTLHNPTNSSQNFSLRIYSDELNLKGVIKIKELIENRSLYYGGINGVLLLNGSMEENDTWIIKIEKINAYYVATWGNDTNPGTFDMPWLTIQHASNIMKAGDIVFIRNGIYHEQVFTTKNGNSTDGYITFSAYPGERVVIDGNGVNTGNTGFFISHSYIKMKGIEICNWNDTGIWITNSSNIEISDCVVHDVFYGIGCADGTHDFLLNNVEIYNFTLYGFDASPSGGKACYNGTFNNCTAHSGRDENQNVDGFALGHGTQQNFVFNHCTVYDVFDGFDISARNTTLFSCSAHDCWNGGFKLWQDNITLINCLSYHNVISNVELDWDGEPGKIVLQNCNFVDSQVYNIWIENSSDELYMYNCILVGGDNIGLAFEEMNMNNYFGDYNIFHNDNFARVISVGYTDEFSLNDILNGTWANYSGEDFNSLVSFSPENNVFKNLSQWDFHLMDESIAVDAGTSYNAPLIDYDGIARPQGNGYDIGAYEYIANQSVSPDFILITFETKNEIYDCN
;
A
#
# COMPACT_ATOMS: atom_id res chain seq x y z
N GLN A 1 -4.27 13.23 46.84
CA GLN A 1 -2.98 12.52 46.94
C GLN A 1 -2.95 11.84 48.29
N THR A 2 -2.52 10.58 48.39
CA THR A 2 -2.62 9.80 49.65
C THR A 2 -1.29 9.12 49.98
N ALA A 3 -0.93 9.15 51.27
CA ALA A 3 0.05 8.28 51.89
C ALA A 3 -0.71 7.05 52.46
N GLN A 4 -0.20 5.85 52.26
CA GLN A 4 -0.84 4.61 52.70
C GLN A 4 -0.01 3.99 53.82
N PHE A 5 -0.67 3.33 54.77
CA PHE A 5 -0.06 2.56 55.85
C PHE A 5 -0.36 1.07 55.65
N SER A 6 0.46 0.21 56.25
CA SER A 6 0.19 -1.23 56.25
C SER A 6 -1.08 -1.54 57.05
N THR A 7 -1.73 -2.66 56.77
CA THR A 7 -2.92 -3.12 57.53
C THR A 7 -2.56 -4.30 58.43
N GLY A 8 -2.85 -4.22 59.72
CA GLY A 8 -2.58 -5.29 60.69
C GLY A 8 -2.28 -4.74 62.08
N THR A 9 -1.86 -5.59 63.01
CA THR A 9 -1.31 -5.16 64.31
C THR A 9 0.20 -5.00 64.16
N HIS A 10 0.70 -3.78 64.30
CA HIS A 10 2.12 -3.44 64.23
C HIS A 10 2.43 -2.23 65.13
N ASP A 11 3.72 -1.95 65.34
CA ASP A 11 4.20 -0.73 66.01
C ASP A 11 4.00 0.52 65.10
N TRP A 12 4.40 1.70 65.58
CA TRP A 12 4.30 2.97 64.84
C TRP A 12 4.94 2.89 63.45
N GLU A 13 4.20 3.32 62.44
CA GLU A 13 4.68 3.46 61.07
C GLU A 13 4.77 4.94 60.68
N TYR A 14 5.84 5.30 59.97
CA TYR A 14 6.03 6.63 59.39
C TYR A 14 5.70 6.61 57.91
N SER A 15 5.02 7.64 57.41
CA SER A 15 4.76 7.81 55.98
C SER A 15 4.82 9.28 55.60
N GLU A 16 5.52 9.58 54.51
CA GLU A 16 5.63 10.92 53.94
C GLU A 16 5.08 10.95 52.51
N LYS A 17 4.52 12.09 52.11
CA LYS A 17 4.11 12.31 50.72
C LYS A 17 4.37 13.75 50.30
N ILE A 18 5.25 13.94 49.33
CA ILE A 18 5.36 15.21 48.62
C ILE A 18 4.04 15.47 47.90
N ILE A 19 3.43 16.61 48.22
CA ILE A 19 2.18 17.04 47.62
C ILE A 19 2.52 17.85 46.36
N GLU A 20 2.38 17.22 45.20
CA GLU A 20 2.55 17.91 43.94
C GLU A 20 1.37 18.84 43.69
N LEU A 21 1.59 20.15 43.82
CA LEU A 21 0.54 21.14 43.60
C LEU A 21 0.36 21.36 42.09
N GLN A 22 -0.65 20.71 41.50
CA GLN A 22 -0.97 20.90 40.07
C GLN A 22 -1.61 22.28 39.78
N LYS A 23 -2.08 22.97 40.82
CA LYS A 23 -2.59 24.35 40.77
C LYS A 23 -2.25 25.09 42.07
N PRO A 24 -2.31 26.44 42.11
CA PRO A 24 -2.08 27.18 43.36
C PRO A 24 -3.15 26.76 44.38
N VAL A 25 -2.72 26.49 45.62
CA VAL A 25 -3.60 25.95 46.67
C VAL A 25 -3.72 26.98 47.78
N GLN A 26 -4.94 27.46 48.02
CA GLN A 26 -5.24 28.43 49.08
C GLN A 26 -5.30 27.76 50.47
N TYR A 27 -5.81 26.53 50.54
CA TYR A 27 -5.90 25.73 51.76
C TYR A 27 -5.61 24.26 51.45
N LEU A 28 -4.93 23.57 52.36
CA LEU A 28 -4.66 22.15 52.27
C LEU A 28 -5.33 21.41 53.43
N CYS A 29 -6.20 20.45 53.10
CA CYS A 29 -6.85 19.59 54.09
C CYS A 29 -6.16 18.23 54.11
N VAL A 30 -5.63 17.84 55.27
CA VAL A 30 -5.07 16.50 55.50
C VAL A 30 -6.11 15.67 56.23
N TYR A 31 -6.43 14.51 55.68
CA TYR A 31 -7.35 13.56 56.30
C TYR A 31 -6.59 12.28 56.67
N ALA A 32 -6.54 11.97 57.96
CA ALA A 32 -6.12 10.67 58.46
C ALA A 32 -7.34 9.73 58.43
N LEU A 33 -7.32 8.76 57.51
CA LEU A 33 -8.51 8.02 57.13
C LEU A 33 -8.30 6.52 57.29
N PHE A 34 -9.16 5.89 58.08
CA PHE A 34 -9.28 4.43 58.18
C PHE A 34 -10.46 3.97 57.31
N ARG A 35 -10.18 3.54 56.08
CA ARG A 35 -11.21 3.19 55.09
C ARG A 35 -11.12 1.71 54.74
N TYR A 36 -12.27 1.08 54.48
CA TYR A 36 -12.40 -0.30 54.00
C TYR A 36 -11.92 -1.41 54.97
N HIS A 37 -11.64 -1.06 56.23
CA HIS A 37 -11.21 -1.99 57.28
C HIS A 37 -11.95 -1.70 58.61
N THR A 38 -11.98 -2.67 59.53
CA THR A 38 -12.57 -2.54 60.88
C THR A 38 -11.48 -2.73 61.93
N GLY A 39 -11.46 -1.91 62.99
CA GLY A 39 -10.37 -1.90 63.97
C GLY A 39 -10.15 -0.54 64.66
N ARG A 40 -9.04 -0.43 65.41
CA ARG A 40 -8.55 0.81 66.03
C ARG A 40 -7.23 1.22 65.39
N VAL A 41 -7.06 2.50 65.09
CA VAL A 41 -5.83 3.09 64.55
C VAL A 41 -5.50 4.37 65.30
N TRP A 42 -4.21 4.66 65.46
CA TRP A 42 -3.69 5.90 66.03
C TRP A 42 -2.84 6.60 64.98
N PHE A 43 -2.95 7.92 64.89
CA PHE A 43 -2.12 8.77 64.04
C PHE A 43 -1.47 9.82 64.93
N ASP A 44 -0.18 10.06 64.74
CA ASP A 44 0.59 11.07 65.47
C ASP A 44 1.55 11.80 64.52
N ASP A 45 2.11 12.94 64.94
CA ASP A 45 3.14 13.71 64.21
C ASP A 45 2.79 14.13 62.77
N VAL A 46 1.51 14.39 62.47
CA VAL A 46 1.08 14.88 61.16
C VAL A 46 1.56 16.32 60.93
N LYS A 47 2.56 16.49 60.06
CA LYS A 47 3.13 17.79 59.67
C LYS A 47 3.02 18.05 58.17
N ILE A 48 2.86 19.33 57.80
CA ILE A 48 3.01 19.80 56.42
C ILE A 48 4.24 20.70 56.40
N VAL A 49 5.21 20.37 55.56
CA VAL A 49 6.44 21.16 55.39
C VAL A 49 6.49 21.68 53.97
N LYS A 50 6.91 22.95 53.80
CA LYS A 50 7.12 23.54 52.48
C LYS A 50 8.43 23.01 51.91
N THR A 51 8.41 22.48 50.69
CA THR A 51 9.63 22.15 49.96
C THR A 51 10.22 23.42 49.34
N ASP A 52 11.55 23.58 49.43
CA ASP A 52 12.24 24.76 48.90
C ASP A 52 12.45 24.62 47.39
N TYR A 53 12.03 25.64 46.62
CA TYR A 53 12.36 25.79 45.21
C TYR A 53 13.51 26.80 45.06
N TYR A 54 14.59 26.36 44.42
CA TYR A 54 15.76 27.20 44.16
C TYR A 54 15.79 27.65 42.69
N PHE A 55 15.54 28.95 42.44
CA PHE A 55 15.69 29.52 41.11
C PHE A 55 17.17 29.80 40.81
N LEU A 56 17.67 29.23 39.70
CA LEU A 56 19.04 29.42 39.23
C LEU A 56 19.21 30.79 38.55
N ASN A 57 19.15 31.87 39.33
CA ASN A 57 19.55 33.19 38.87
C ASN A 57 21.07 33.33 39.04
N ALA A 58 21.81 33.16 37.95
CA ALA A 58 23.28 33.24 37.88
C ALA A 58 23.74 34.09 36.69
N SER A 59 24.93 34.67 36.77
CA SER A 59 25.55 35.40 35.67
C SER A 59 25.88 34.44 34.54
N LEU A 60 25.46 34.79 33.32
CA LEU A 60 25.79 34.04 32.11
C LEU A 60 27.12 34.56 31.57
N ASN A 61 28.11 33.66 31.44
CA ASN A 61 29.38 33.98 30.80
C ASN A 61 29.37 33.37 29.40
N SER A 62 29.74 34.14 28.38
CA SER A 62 29.82 33.64 27.00
C SER A 62 31.26 33.55 26.51
N ASN A 63 31.55 32.53 25.70
CA ASN A 63 32.77 32.44 24.90
C ASN A 63 32.46 31.73 23.57
N SER A 64 32.75 32.37 22.44
CA SER A 64 32.44 31.87 21.09
C SER A 64 30.95 31.48 20.96
N ASN A 65 30.64 30.18 20.76
CA ASN A 65 29.30 29.60 20.64
C ASN A 65 28.77 28.95 21.94
N LYS A 66 29.42 29.20 23.09
CA LYS A 66 29.06 28.60 24.38
C LYS A 66 28.63 29.64 25.40
N ILE A 67 27.58 29.34 26.15
CA ILE A 67 27.14 30.09 27.33
C ILE A 67 27.28 29.19 28.56
N TYR A 68 27.90 29.71 29.61
CA TYR A 68 28.12 29.02 30.88
C TYR A 68 27.26 29.65 31.97
N GLN A 69 26.61 28.80 32.75
CA GLN A 69 25.87 29.15 33.95
C GLN A 69 26.42 28.32 35.12
N ASN A 70 26.84 29.00 36.20
CA ASN A 70 27.30 28.34 37.42
C ASN A 70 26.58 28.95 38.62
N LYS A 71 26.04 28.10 39.49
CA LYS A 71 25.43 28.52 40.75
C LYS A 71 25.76 27.53 41.86
N THR A 72 26.10 28.07 43.04
CA THR A 72 26.15 27.31 44.29
C THR A 72 24.84 27.52 45.07
N LEU A 73 24.23 26.42 45.54
CA LEU A 73 22.96 26.35 46.27
C LEU A 73 23.17 25.71 47.67
N LEU A 74 22.17 25.81 48.56
CA LEU A 74 22.10 25.11 49.87
C LEU A 74 23.38 25.26 50.73
N GLU A 75 23.63 26.48 51.22
CA GLU A 75 24.78 26.84 52.08
C GLU A 75 26.18 26.55 51.52
N GLY A 76 26.32 26.30 50.20
CA GLY A 76 27.62 25.98 49.61
C GLY A 76 27.74 24.54 49.12
N ASN A 77 26.77 23.69 49.45
CA ASN A 77 26.90 22.25 49.32
C ASN A 77 26.51 21.71 47.94
N ILE A 78 25.61 22.37 47.20
CA ILE A 78 25.27 21.93 45.84
C ILE A 78 25.85 22.91 44.81
N ILE A 79 26.66 22.39 43.90
CA ILE A 79 27.22 23.11 42.75
C ILE A 79 26.46 22.68 41.50
N PHE A 80 25.88 23.66 40.81
CA PHE A 80 25.17 23.47 39.56
C PHE A 80 25.90 24.17 38.41
N ASN A 81 26.29 23.40 37.40
CA ASN A 81 26.97 23.87 36.20
C ASN A 81 26.16 23.52 34.96
N THR A 82 25.82 24.51 34.15
CA THR A 82 25.18 24.30 32.84
C THR A 82 25.97 24.98 31.74
N THR A 83 26.15 24.28 30.63
CA THR A 83 26.75 24.80 29.40
C THR A 83 25.73 24.69 28.27
N TYR A 84 25.40 25.83 27.65
CA TYR A 84 24.58 25.90 26.44
C TYR A 84 25.52 26.03 25.24
N ILE A 85 25.42 25.12 24.27
CA ILE A 85 26.23 25.11 23.07
C ILE A 85 25.29 25.36 21.88
N SER A 86 25.51 26.47 21.17
CA SER A 86 24.72 26.79 19.98
C SER A 86 25.27 26.05 18.77
N HIS A 87 24.37 25.37 18.07
CA HIS A 87 24.56 24.83 16.73
C HIS A 87 23.67 25.62 15.75
N GLU A 88 23.78 25.35 14.45
CA GLU A 88 23.04 26.11 13.42
C GLU A 88 21.51 26.04 13.61
N ARG A 89 20.97 24.88 14.01
CA ARG A 89 19.51 24.66 14.13
C ARG A 89 19.04 24.07 15.47
N TYR A 90 19.92 23.97 16.46
CA TYR A 90 19.59 23.50 17.81
C TYR A 90 20.56 24.04 18.86
N ILE A 91 20.16 23.94 20.13
CA ILE A 91 20.98 24.26 21.30
C ILE A 91 21.13 22.97 22.11
N GLU A 92 22.38 22.55 22.32
CA GLU A 92 22.72 21.49 23.26
C GLU A 92 22.90 22.09 24.66
N VAL A 93 22.28 21.47 25.66
CA VAL A 93 22.33 21.92 27.06
C VAL A 93 22.91 20.80 27.91
N ASN A 94 24.14 21.01 28.39
CA ASN A 94 24.87 20.08 29.25
C ASN A 94 24.80 20.53 30.70
N CYS A 95 24.30 19.69 31.58
CA CYS A 95 24.12 19.95 33.00
C CYS A 95 24.98 19.00 33.85
N ARG A 96 25.65 19.57 34.85
CA ARG A 96 26.42 18.88 35.87
C ARG A 96 26.01 19.40 37.24
N ILE A 97 25.66 18.49 38.14
CA ILE A 97 25.27 18.80 39.51
C ILE A 97 26.14 17.99 40.45
N LYS A 98 26.72 18.66 41.45
CA LYS A 98 27.60 18.04 42.44
C LYS A 98 27.22 18.45 43.85
N ASP A 99 27.10 17.49 44.75
CA ASP A 99 27.05 17.72 46.19
C ASP A 99 28.47 17.67 46.79
N THR A 100 28.77 18.57 47.72
CA THR A 100 30.06 18.68 48.41
C THR A 100 29.94 18.38 49.91
N SER A 101 28.77 17.91 50.37
CA SER A 101 28.52 17.57 51.77
C SER A 101 28.70 16.09 52.11
N ASP A 102 28.96 15.25 51.10
CA ASP A 102 29.08 13.79 51.20
C ASP A 102 27.81 13.07 51.69
N GLU A 103 26.65 13.72 51.58
CA GLU A 103 25.36 13.13 51.91
C GLU A 103 24.60 12.67 50.65
N ASP A 104 23.77 11.65 50.79
CA ASP A 104 22.85 11.25 49.75
C ASP A 104 21.80 12.37 49.49
N ARG A 105 21.49 12.62 48.21
CA ARG A 105 20.54 13.66 47.78
C ARG A 105 19.60 13.14 46.71
N ALA A 106 18.31 13.43 46.85
CA ALA A 106 17.32 13.29 45.79
C ALA A 106 16.96 14.66 45.22
N LEU A 107 17.05 14.84 43.90
CA LEU A 107 16.83 16.12 43.24
C LEU A 107 15.96 15.93 41.99
N THR A 108 14.92 16.74 41.86
CA THR A 108 14.27 16.96 40.56
C THR A 108 14.70 18.31 39.99
N VAL A 109 15.29 18.26 38.81
CA VAL A 109 15.84 19.44 38.12
C VAL A 109 14.88 19.87 37.03
N TYR A 110 14.50 21.15 37.01
CA TYR A 110 13.57 21.71 36.03
C TYR A 110 14.28 22.71 35.12
N PHE A 111 14.04 22.60 33.82
CA PHE A 111 14.32 23.64 32.84
C PHE A 111 13.01 24.03 32.15
N SER A 112 12.63 25.30 32.26
CA SER A 112 11.34 25.80 31.76
C SER A 112 11.53 27.03 30.89
N LEU A 113 10.94 27.01 29.70
CA LEU A 113 10.83 28.18 28.83
C LEU A 113 9.52 28.92 29.13
N PRO A 114 9.57 30.20 29.57
CA PRO A 114 8.39 30.98 29.89
C PRO A 114 7.78 31.58 28.62
N ILE A 115 6.96 30.81 27.92
CA ILE A 115 6.36 31.20 26.63
C ILE A 115 4.84 30.95 26.70
N ASN A 116 4.05 31.96 26.29
CA ASN A 116 2.61 31.78 26.09
C ASN A 116 2.36 31.10 24.74
N LEU A 117 1.86 29.87 24.78
CA LEU A 117 1.63 29.02 23.62
C LEU A 117 0.14 28.74 23.39
N SER A 118 -0.76 29.61 23.87
CA SER A 118 -2.18 29.45 23.60
C SER A 118 -2.47 29.44 22.09
N GLY A 119 -3.34 28.52 21.66
CA GLY A 119 -3.67 28.29 20.25
C GLY A 119 -2.66 27.41 19.51
N TRP A 120 -1.49 27.11 20.09
CA TRP A 120 -0.54 26.16 19.52
C TRP A 120 -1.00 24.72 19.78
N LYS A 121 -0.37 23.78 19.08
CA LYS A 121 -0.69 22.35 19.13
C LYS A 121 0.41 21.61 19.88
N TRP A 122 0.03 20.87 20.91
CA TRP A 122 0.86 19.86 21.56
C TRP A 122 0.79 18.56 20.75
N GLY A 123 1.94 18.05 20.29
CA GLY A 123 1.99 16.78 19.56
C GLY A 123 1.92 15.57 20.51
N ASP A 124 0.92 14.71 20.35
CA ASP A 124 0.77 13.50 21.17
C ASP A 124 1.52 12.31 20.59
N ASP A 125 1.38 12.10 19.28
CA ASP A 125 2.07 11.09 18.48
C ASP A 125 1.97 11.46 16.98
N ILE A 126 2.39 10.57 16.07
CA ILE A 126 2.34 10.82 14.62
C ILE A 126 0.91 10.94 14.05
N ARG A 127 -0.15 10.63 14.83
CA ARG A 127 -1.56 10.72 14.41
C ARG A 127 -2.29 11.86 15.11
N ASN A 128 -1.99 12.07 16.39
CA ASN A 128 -2.81 12.87 17.29
C ASN A 128 -2.10 14.14 17.81
N GLU A 129 -2.88 15.20 17.99
CA GLU A 129 -2.44 16.45 18.59
C GLU A 129 -3.57 17.14 19.37
N ARG A 130 -3.21 17.99 20.33
CA ARG A 130 -4.14 18.75 21.17
C ARG A 130 -3.87 20.25 21.11
N ILE A 131 -4.91 21.05 20.94
CA ILE A 131 -4.80 22.51 21.00
C ILE A 131 -4.60 22.95 22.46
N ILE A 132 -3.65 23.88 22.66
CA ILE A 132 -3.33 24.48 23.95
C ILE A 132 -4.30 25.62 24.25
N ASN A 133 -5.16 25.43 25.25
CA ASN A 133 -6.17 26.41 25.66
C ASN A 133 -5.65 27.32 26.78
N PHE A 134 -6.12 28.56 26.79
CA PHE A 134 -5.77 29.55 27.81
C PHE A 134 -6.68 29.42 29.04
N ASP A 135 -6.49 28.36 29.82
CA ASP A 135 -7.15 28.20 31.13
C ASP A 135 -6.18 28.19 32.32
N GLY A 136 -4.88 27.99 32.07
CA GLY A 136 -3.85 27.96 33.11
C GLY A 136 -3.93 26.77 34.07
N GLU A 137 -4.86 25.83 33.85
CA GLU A 137 -5.10 24.68 34.73
C GLU A 137 -4.74 23.34 34.05
N ASN A 138 -4.81 23.26 32.73
CA ASN A 138 -4.52 22.03 31.99
C ASN A 138 -3.01 21.77 31.83
N ILE A 139 -2.62 20.51 32.05
CA ILE A 139 -1.26 20.00 31.79
C ILE A 139 -1.24 19.21 30.48
N TYR A 140 -0.41 19.67 29.54
CA TYR A 140 -0.16 19.00 28.27
C TYR A 140 1.11 18.17 28.40
N LYS A 141 0.99 16.85 28.21
CA LYS A 141 2.07 15.89 28.47
C LYS A 141 1.80 14.56 27.77
N ASN A 142 2.89 13.86 27.45
CA ASN A 142 2.90 12.49 26.96
C ASN A 142 3.70 11.62 27.94
N TRP A 143 3.20 11.42 29.16
CA TRP A 143 3.88 10.58 30.15
C TRP A 143 3.31 9.17 30.16
N ARG A 144 4.16 8.21 30.50
CA ARG A 144 3.77 6.85 30.86
C ARG A 144 4.25 6.51 32.25
N TRP A 145 3.50 5.63 32.91
CA TRP A 145 3.89 5.09 34.20
C TRP A 145 5.17 4.25 34.05
N PHE A 146 6.10 4.38 34.99
CA PHE A 146 7.43 3.76 34.92
C PHE A 146 7.85 3.17 36.29
N GLY A 147 6.98 2.37 36.89
CA GLY A 147 7.24 1.68 38.16
C GLY A 147 7.28 2.64 39.35
N ASN A 148 7.33 2.10 40.58
CA ASN A 148 7.54 2.82 41.86
C ASN A 148 6.94 4.26 41.96
N LYS A 149 5.66 4.43 41.58
CA LYS A 149 4.95 5.73 41.52
C LYS A 149 5.65 6.83 40.69
N ARG A 150 6.55 6.45 39.79
CA ARG A 150 7.33 7.29 38.88
C ARG A 150 6.69 7.33 37.48
N TYR A 151 6.94 8.42 36.76
CA TYR A 151 6.55 8.60 35.37
C TYR A 151 7.75 9.03 34.54
N ILE A 152 7.77 8.62 33.27
CA ILE A 152 8.75 9.06 32.26
C ILE A 152 7.99 9.58 31.03
N SER A 153 8.59 10.48 30.27
CA SER A 153 8.08 10.81 28.93
C SER A 153 7.99 9.55 28.05
N GLN A 154 6.92 9.46 27.27
CA GLN A 154 6.68 8.36 26.35
C GLN A 154 7.76 8.33 25.26
N TYR A 155 8.06 9.50 24.68
CA TYR A 155 9.05 9.68 23.62
C TYR A 155 10.31 10.37 24.15
N PRO A 156 11.48 10.20 23.51
CA PRO A 156 12.72 10.88 23.89
C PRO A 156 12.71 12.39 23.54
N PHE A 157 11.59 12.89 23.04
CA PHE A 157 11.38 14.28 22.67
C PHE A 157 9.93 14.71 22.93
N SER A 158 9.66 16.00 22.76
CA SER A 158 8.30 16.56 22.68
C SER A 158 8.26 17.66 21.63
N SER A 159 7.07 17.92 21.07
CA SER A 159 6.87 18.94 20.03
C SER A 159 5.68 19.81 20.37
N ILE A 160 5.87 21.14 20.27
CA ILE A 160 4.78 22.12 20.30
C ILE A 160 4.95 23.04 19.10
N SER A 161 3.91 23.15 18.26
CA SER A 161 3.97 23.93 17.02
C SER A 161 2.67 24.70 16.76
N ASN A 162 2.77 25.85 16.10
CA ASN A 162 1.65 26.43 15.34
C ASN A 162 1.88 26.21 13.84
N GLU A 163 1.25 26.97 12.96
CA GLU A 163 1.42 26.79 11.50
C GLU A 163 2.75 27.33 10.96
N SER A 164 3.51 28.12 11.71
CA SER A 164 4.71 28.82 11.22
C SER A 164 5.99 28.51 12.00
N ILE A 165 5.86 28.14 13.26
CA ILE A 165 6.99 27.91 14.17
C ILE A 165 6.65 26.71 15.05
N GLY A 166 7.66 25.87 15.30
CA GLY A 166 7.58 24.84 16.34
C GLY A 166 8.89 24.73 17.11
N ILE A 167 8.77 24.33 18.37
CA ILE A 167 9.88 24.17 19.31
C ILE A 167 9.77 22.79 19.94
N CYS A 168 10.91 22.12 20.06
CA CYS A 168 11.00 20.79 20.62
C CYS A 168 12.06 20.72 21.72
N TYR A 169 11.82 19.86 22.71
CA TYR A 169 12.88 19.30 23.55
C TYR A 169 13.19 17.88 23.08
N GLY A 170 14.47 17.48 23.12
CA GLY A 170 14.91 16.09 22.92
C GLY A 170 16.05 15.71 23.86
N ILE A 171 16.27 14.42 24.12
CA ILE A 171 17.41 13.90 24.89
C ILE A 171 18.25 12.93 24.05
N PRO A 172 19.56 12.81 24.28
CA PRO A 172 20.34 11.72 23.69
C PRO A 172 19.96 10.37 24.31
N LEU A 173 20.18 9.28 23.58
CA LEU A 173 19.80 7.91 24.00
C LEU A 173 20.97 7.09 24.56
N GLU A 174 22.15 7.71 24.74
CA GLU A 174 23.37 7.04 25.18
C GLU A 174 23.45 6.81 26.69
N TYR A 175 22.65 7.54 27.47
CA TYR A 175 22.66 7.47 28.93
C TYR A 175 21.22 7.44 29.45
N PRO A 176 20.76 6.32 30.00
CA PRO A 176 19.44 6.23 30.59
C PRO A 176 19.27 7.22 31.75
N VAL A 177 18.18 7.99 31.72
CA VAL A 177 17.83 8.94 32.78
C VAL A 177 16.31 9.11 32.83
N ILE A 178 15.76 9.29 34.04
CA ILE A 178 14.34 9.57 34.22
C ILE A 178 14.10 11.04 33.88
N PHE A 179 13.35 11.29 32.80
CA PHE A 179 12.97 12.64 32.41
C PHE A 179 11.50 12.75 32.02
N ARG A 180 10.94 13.96 32.11
CA ARG A 180 9.57 14.28 31.73
C ARG A 180 9.51 15.63 31.01
N THR A 181 8.67 15.71 29.99
CA THR A 181 8.35 16.95 29.26
C THR A 181 6.88 17.28 29.37
N TYR A 182 6.55 18.55 29.56
CA TYR A 182 5.17 19.01 29.68
C TYR A 182 5.04 20.52 29.47
N TYR A 183 3.81 20.97 29.20
CA TYR A 183 3.45 22.38 29.21
C TYR A 183 2.33 22.63 30.23
N ILE A 184 2.51 23.63 31.08
CA ILE A 184 1.52 24.10 32.06
C ILE A 184 1.81 25.58 32.39
N LYS A 185 0.77 26.42 32.56
CA LYS A 185 0.91 27.83 32.99
C LYS A 185 2.00 28.63 32.25
N ASN A 186 2.02 28.57 30.92
CA ASN A 186 3.01 29.26 30.09
C ASN A 186 4.46 28.82 30.32
N LEU A 187 4.67 27.61 30.84
CA LEU A 187 5.99 27.02 31.06
C LEU A 187 6.11 25.73 30.23
N TYR A 188 6.86 25.79 29.14
CA TYR A 188 7.26 24.59 28.41
C TYR A 188 8.50 23.99 29.09
N THR A 189 8.32 22.85 29.75
CA THR A 189 9.26 22.33 30.74
C THR A 189 9.79 20.95 30.36
N ILE A 190 11.08 20.75 30.60
CA ILE A 190 11.72 19.44 30.74
C ILE A 190 12.25 19.30 32.18
N CYS A 191 12.04 18.15 32.81
CA CYS A 191 12.60 17.88 34.13
C CYS A 191 13.23 16.49 34.24
N PHE A 192 14.19 16.34 35.16
CA PHE A 192 15.00 15.14 35.38
C PHE A 192 14.94 14.74 36.85
N ASP A 193 14.68 13.46 37.13
CA ASP A 193 14.74 12.90 38.49
C ASP A 193 16.08 12.18 38.66
N ILE A 194 16.92 12.73 39.54
CA ILE A 194 18.28 12.23 39.78
C ILE A 194 18.57 12.10 41.28
N ALA A 195 19.50 11.23 41.64
CA ALA A 195 20.07 11.17 42.97
C ALA A 195 21.60 11.28 42.92
N LEU A 196 22.16 11.83 43.99
CA LEU A 196 23.60 11.97 44.21
C LEU A 196 23.97 11.09 45.40
N SER A 197 25.06 10.35 45.28
CA SER A 197 25.61 9.54 46.37
C SER A 197 27.13 9.52 46.26
N ASN A 198 27.83 9.54 47.40
CA ASN A 198 29.28 9.38 47.40
C ASN A 198 29.74 7.95 47.05
N LYS A 199 28.79 7.01 46.96
CA LYS A 199 29.02 5.59 46.63
C LYS A 199 29.22 5.34 45.13
N THR A 200 28.97 6.32 44.26
CA THR A 200 29.21 6.20 42.82
C THR A 200 30.67 6.53 42.48
N VAL A 201 31.49 5.52 42.16
CA VAL A 201 32.96 5.69 42.06
C VAL A 201 33.38 6.58 40.89
N TYR A 202 32.70 6.47 39.73
CA TYR A 202 33.05 7.24 38.53
C TYR A 202 32.64 8.72 38.60
N PHE A 203 31.65 9.05 39.44
CA PHE A 203 31.11 10.40 39.60
C PHE A 203 30.62 10.62 41.05
N PRO A 204 31.53 10.65 42.04
CA PRO A 204 31.13 10.69 43.44
C PRO A 204 30.35 11.96 43.76
N SER A 205 29.15 11.76 44.32
CA SER A 205 28.21 12.82 44.70
C SER A 205 27.82 13.73 43.51
N GLU A 206 27.82 13.21 42.29
CA GLU A 206 27.63 13.97 41.06
C GLU A 206 26.60 13.33 40.12
N ALA A 207 25.94 14.13 39.29
CA ALA A 207 25.11 13.66 38.18
C ALA A 207 25.28 14.56 36.96
N ASN A 208 25.42 13.93 35.80
CA ASN A 208 25.56 14.58 34.50
C ASN A 208 24.40 14.16 33.59
N PHE A 209 23.78 15.14 32.91
CA PHE A 209 22.73 14.88 31.92
C PHE A 209 22.68 16.00 30.89
N SER A 210 22.13 15.71 29.73
CA SER A 210 21.98 16.69 28.65
C SER A 210 20.65 16.60 27.94
N PHE A 211 20.26 17.69 27.31
CA PHE A 211 19.08 17.77 26.45
C PHE A 211 19.27 18.83 25.38
N PHE A 212 18.40 18.79 24.39
CA PHE A 212 18.47 19.59 23.18
C PHE A 212 17.19 20.40 23.04
N ILE A 213 17.34 21.67 22.66
CA ILE A 213 16.25 22.54 22.25
C ILE A 213 16.40 22.77 20.77
N TYR A 214 15.43 22.35 19.96
CA TYR A 214 15.54 22.43 18.51
C TYR A 214 14.27 22.97 17.86
N LYS A 215 14.45 23.59 16.69
CA LYS A 215 13.34 24.10 15.88
C LYS A 215 12.68 22.92 15.17
N ASN A 216 11.35 22.90 15.16
CA ASN A 216 10.59 22.07 14.23
C ASN A 216 10.57 22.76 12.86
N ASP A 217 11.17 22.10 11.87
CA ASP A 217 11.32 22.65 10.52
C ASP A 217 10.05 22.50 9.68
N TYR A 218 9.12 21.66 10.14
CA TYR A 218 7.81 21.40 9.53
C TYR A 218 6.69 21.57 10.58
N PRO A 219 6.50 22.81 11.08
CA PRO A 219 5.57 23.10 12.17
C PRO A 219 4.11 22.73 11.86
N GLU A 220 3.71 22.78 10.58
CA GLU A 220 2.42 22.32 10.07
C GLU A 220 2.20 20.80 10.16
N TRP A 221 3.28 20.03 10.37
CA TRP A 221 3.28 18.59 10.66
C TRP A 221 3.54 18.28 12.13
N ASN A 222 3.71 19.30 12.98
CA ASN A 222 3.86 19.23 14.43
C ASN A 222 4.74 18.05 14.90
N PHE A 223 4.16 17.00 15.50
CA PHE A 223 4.92 15.84 16.01
C PHE A 223 5.77 15.16 14.93
N ARG A 224 5.23 15.00 13.71
CA ARG A 224 5.95 14.40 12.57
C ARG A 224 7.14 15.25 12.14
N GLY A 225 6.99 16.58 12.13
CA GLY A 225 8.10 17.50 11.88
C GLY A 225 9.15 17.45 12.99
N GLY A 226 8.71 17.42 14.25
CA GLY A 226 9.58 17.34 15.42
C GLY A 226 10.40 16.05 15.47
N VAL A 227 9.84 14.90 15.10
CA VAL A 227 10.60 13.64 15.01
C VAL A 227 11.51 13.59 13.80
N SER A 228 11.09 14.14 12.64
CA SER A 228 11.95 14.23 11.46
C SER A 228 13.26 14.93 11.81
N LYS A 229 13.17 16.05 12.53
CA LYS A 229 14.36 16.78 12.98
C LYS A 229 15.16 16.01 14.04
N TYR A 230 14.50 15.28 14.93
CA TYR A 230 15.18 14.44 15.92
C TYR A 230 16.06 13.36 15.24
N TYR A 231 15.57 12.75 14.14
CA TYR A 231 16.36 11.80 13.35
C TYR A 231 17.59 12.45 12.71
N GLU A 232 17.49 13.69 12.23
CA GLU A 232 18.63 14.44 11.68
C GLU A 232 19.68 14.81 12.73
N ILE A 233 19.25 15.11 13.97
CA ILE A 233 20.18 15.42 15.07
C ILE A 233 20.89 14.16 15.56
N PHE A 234 20.18 13.02 15.59
CA PHE A 234 20.69 11.76 16.11
C PHE A 234 20.64 10.59 15.10
N PRO A 235 21.26 10.72 13.91
CA PRO A 235 21.12 9.73 12.84
C PRO A 235 21.69 8.37 13.24
N LYS A 236 22.74 8.36 14.09
CA LYS A 236 23.40 7.13 14.58
C LYS A 236 22.45 6.18 15.34
N TYR A 237 21.37 6.68 15.94
CA TYR A 237 20.45 5.84 16.72
C TYR A 237 19.49 5.03 15.84
N PHE A 238 19.34 5.41 14.56
CA PHE A 238 18.32 4.86 13.67
C PHE A 238 18.89 4.21 12.41
N VAL A 239 20.18 3.86 12.43
CA VAL A 239 20.85 3.15 11.33
C VAL A 239 20.20 1.78 11.15
N LYS A 240 19.71 1.49 9.94
CA LYS A 240 19.22 0.17 9.55
C LYS A 240 20.41 -0.65 9.04
N LYS A 241 20.77 -1.73 9.76
CA LYS A 241 21.90 -2.62 9.39
C LYS A 241 21.48 -3.88 8.65
N VAL A 242 20.21 -4.27 8.76
CA VAL A 242 19.67 -5.45 8.05
C VAL A 242 19.55 -5.18 6.55
N GLU A 243 19.96 -6.15 5.74
CA GLU A 243 19.87 -6.09 4.27
C GLU A 243 18.59 -6.73 3.74
N ASN A 244 18.06 -7.71 4.48
CA ASN A 244 16.82 -8.40 4.16
C ASN A 244 15.87 -8.40 5.36
N GLU A 245 14.57 -8.49 5.06
CA GLU A 245 13.51 -8.48 6.05
C GLU A 245 12.48 -9.58 5.77
N GLY A 246 11.79 -10.02 6.82
CA GLY A 246 10.81 -11.08 6.80
C GLY A 246 10.31 -11.39 8.21
N ILE A 247 9.61 -12.51 8.38
CA ILE A 247 8.99 -12.88 9.65
C ILE A 247 9.97 -13.57 10.61
N TRP A 248 9.63 -13.51 11.89
CA TRP A 248 10.37 -14.11 13.01
C TRP A 248 9.99 -15.59 13.19
N MET A 249 10.97 -16.49 13.24
CA MET A 249 10.81 -17.89 13.62
C MET A 249 11.25 -18.15 15.08
N PRO A 250 10.35 -18.59 15.97
CA PRO A 250 10.70 -18.98 17.35
C PRO A 250 11.04 -20.48 17.46
N PHE A 251 12.30 -20.82 17.78
CA PHE A 251 12.81 -22.17 18.11
C PHE A 251 12.65 -23.31 17.09
N THR A 252 11.63 -23.32 16.23
CA THR A 252 11.34 -24.44 15.32
C THR A 252 12.33 -24.44 14.15
N ASP A 253 12.93 -25.62 13.88
CA ASP A 253 13.79 -25.83 12.71
C ASP A 253 12.97 -25.63 11.42
N ILE A 254 13.29 -24.57 10.68
CA ILE A 254 12.57 -24.14 9.47
C ILE A 254 12.60 -25.22 8.38
N SER A 255 13.65 -26.06 8.34
CA SER A 255 13.77 -27.14 7.36
C SER A 255 12.68 -28.22 7.50
N THR A 256 12.00 -28.26 8.65
CA THR A 256 10.90 -29.19 8.91
C THR A 256 9.55 -28.70 8.38
N ILE A 257 9.46 -27.44 7.92
CA ILE A 257 8.23 -26.83 7.42
C ILE A 257 8.13 -27.03 5.90
N ASN A 258 7.03 -27.65 5.46
CA ASN A 258 6.80 -27.91 4.04
C ASN A 258 6.63 -26.62 3.22
N ASN A 259 7.46 -26.47 2.19
CA ASN A 259 7.59 -25.27 1.34
C ASN A 259 7.71 -23.99 2.19
N SER A 260 8.75 -23.93 3.02
CA SER A 260 9.00 -22.84 3.96
C SER A 260 9.24 -21.49 3.28
N GLU A 261 9.61 -21.49 2.00
CA GLU A 261 9.79 -20.31 1.15
C GLU A 261 8.50 -19.47 0.98
N ASP A 262 7.32 -20.08 1.14
CA ASP A 262 6.03 -19.37 1.06
C ASP A 262 5.81 -18.37 2.20
N PHE A 263 6.55 -18.49 3.32
CA PHE A 263 6.31 -17.70 4.54
C PHE A 263 7.26 -16.52 4.71
N CYS A 264 8.33 -16.44 3.91
CA CYS A 264 9.34 -15.37 3.97
C CYS A 264 9.95 -15.22 5.38
N PHE A 265 10.38 -16.34 5.99
CA PHE A 265 11.19 -16.30 7.22
C PHE A 265 12.50 -15.55 6.96
N MET A 266 12.95 -14.80 7.97
CA MET A 266 14.21 -14.05 7.88
C MET A 266 14.99 -14.01 9.19
N PHE A 267 14.31 -14.09 10.34
CA PHE A 267 14.97 -13.98 11.64
C PHE A 267 14.66 -15.22 12.48
N HIS A 268 15.62 -16.11 12.63
CA HIS A 268 15.50 -17.34 13.41
C HIS A 268 16.11 -17.15 14.80
N GLU A 269 15.23 -17.19 15.80
CA GLU A 269 15.61 -17.22 17.21
C GLU A 269 16.03 -18.63 17.60
N GLY A 270 17.26 -18.98 17.26
CA GLY A 270 17.82 -20.29 17.50
C GLY A 270 19.04 -20.58 16.64
N ASN A 271 19.88 -21.49 17.13
CA ASN A 271 21.06 -22.01 16.44
C ASN A 271 21.01 -23.54 16.30
N ASN A 272 19.80 -24.10 16.13
CA ASN A 272 19.55 -25.53 16.01
C ASN A 272 19.83 -26.09 14.60
N ASN A 273 19.85 -25.25 13.54
CA ASN A 273 20.18 -25.67 12.17
C ASN A 273 20.78 -24.52 11.33
N VAL A 274 21.81 -23.85 11.86
CA VAL A 274 22.43 -22.65 11.25
C VAL A 274 22.89 -22.89 9.81
N LYS A 275 23.45 -24.07 9.51
CA LYS A 275 23.91 -24.41 8.16
C LYS A 275 22.79 -24.43 7.12
N TRP A 276 21.58 -24.84 7.51
CA TRP A 276 20.43 -24.80 6.62
C TRP A 276 19.94 -23.37 6.45
N ASP A 277 19.88 -22.59 7.53
CA ASP A 277 19.49 -21.17 7.50
C ASP A 277 20.41 -20.37 6.57
N ASP A 278 21.73 -20.55 6.67
CA ASP A 278 22.76 -19.97 5.78
C ASP A 278 22.45 -20.26 4.30
N ALA A 279 22.12 -21.52 3.98
CA ALA A 279 21.84 -21.95 2.62
C ALA A 279 20.57 -21.32 2.02
N HIS A 280 19.71 -20.73 2.86
CA HIS A 280 18.46 -20.08 2.46
C HIS A 280 18.47 -18.57 2.75
N GLY A 281 19.59 -18.01 3.22
CA GLY A 281 19.75 -16.58 3.49
C GLY A 281 18.89 -16.09 4.67
N ILE A 282 18.72 -16.92 5.69
CA ILE A 282 17.97 -16.60 6.93
C ILE A 282 18.98 -16.26 8.02
N TYR A 283 18.75 -15.18 8.76
CA TYR A 283 19.60 -14.79 9.88
C TYR A 283 19.32 -15.64 11.12
N SER A 284 20.32 -16.33 11.65
CA SER A 284 20.23 -17.14 12.88
C SER A 284 20.88 -16.45 14.08
N PHE A 285 20.20 -16.45 15.22
CA PHE A 285 20.66 -15.77 16.44
C PHE A 285 20.81 -16.74 17.61
N VAL A 286 21.89 -16.63 18.39
CA VAL A 286 22.00 -17.37 19.66
C VAL A 286 21.01 -16.79 20.67
N TYR A 287 20.15 -17.67 21.21
CA TYR A 287 19.19 -17.30 22.25
C TYR A 287 19.90 -16.99 23.58
N THR A 288 19.57 -15.86 24.19
CA THR A 288 20.06 -15.49 25.52
C THR A 288 19.00 -14.75 26.34
N GLU A 289 19.04 -14.94 27.66
CA GLU A 289 18.18 -14.23 28.61
C GLU A 289 19.01 -13.80 29.84
N PRO A 290 19.71 -12.67 29.75
CA PRO A 290 20.71 -12.28 30.75
C PRO A 290 20.11 -11.57 31.97
N TRP A 291 18.86 -11.12 31.98
CA TRP A 291 18.34 -10.20 33.00
C TRP A 291 17.95 -10.87 34.33
N PHE A 292 17.78 -12.20 34.32
CA PHE A 292 17.31 -12.94 35.48
C PHE A 292 17.80 -14.39 35.50
N TYR A 293 17.54 -15.09 36.59
CA TYR A 293 17.81 -16.51 36.74
C TYR A 293 16.56 -17.29 37.12
N TRP A 294 16.13 -18.19 36.24
CA TRP A 294 15.12 -19.21 36.52
C TRP A 294 15.72 -20.31 37.39
N GLN A 295 15.64 -20.15 38.71
CA GLN A 295 16.02 -21.21 39.62
C GLN A 295 14.96 -22.32 39.58
N ASP A 296 15.35 -23.50 39.13
CA ASP A 296 14.51 -24.69 39.05
C ASP A 296 14.08 -25.16 40.44
N MET A 297 12.76 -25.15 40.68
CA MET A 297 12.09 -25.64 41.88
C MET A 297 11.05 -26.73 41.52
N GLY A 298 11.19 -27.36 40.35
CA GLY A 298 10.23 -28.29 39.78
C GLY A 298 10.05 -29.59 40.58
N ASP A 299 10.94 -29.86 41.52
CA ASP A 299 10.87 -30.98 42.46
C ASP A 299 9.91 -30.75 43.63
N TYR A 300 9.41 -29.52 43.82
CA TYR A 300 8.41 -29.20 44.83
C TYR A 300 6.99 -29.43 44.30
N ASN A 301 6.17 -30.19 45.04
CA ASN A 301 4.78 -30.46 44.67
C ASN A 301 3.83 -29.28 44.98
N GLU A 302 4.22 -28.41 45.92
CA GLU A 302 3.47 -27.21 46.32
C GLU A 302 4.30 -25.95 46.04
N LYS A 303 3.66 -24.77 46.05
CA LYS A 303 4.36 -23.49 45.82
C LYS A 303 5.48 -23.31 46.87
N PRO A 304 6.76 -23.21 46.45
CA PRO A 304 7.86 -22.98 47.38
C PRO A 304 7.69 -21.67 48.16
N ASN A 305 8.23 -21.60 49.38
CA ASN A 305 8.34 -20.35 50.14
C ASN A 305 9.75 -19.74 50.03
N GLU A 306 9.92 -18.52 50.54
CA GLU A 306 11.20 -17.79 50.52
C GLU A 306 12.36 -18.61 51.12
N THR A 307 12.14 -19.30 52.24
CA THR A 307 13.18 -20.14 52.86
C THR A 307 13.62 -21.26 51.93
N ASN A 308 12.69 -21.94 51.25
CA ASN A 308 13.02 -23.00 50.28
C ASN A 308 13.84 -22.45 49.10
N VAL A 309 13.44 -21.28 48.59
CA VAL A 309 14.10 -20.62 47.47
C VAL A 309 15.55 -20.24 47.82
N LEU A 310 15.76 -19.59 48.97
CA LEU A 310 17.08 -19.19 49.43
C LEU A 310 17.95 -20.41 49.78
N GLN A 311 17.38 -21.44 50.39
CA GLN A 311 18.12 -22.69 50.67
C GLN A 311 18.64 -23.31 49.36
N ARG A 312 17.78 -23.44 48.33
CA ARG A 312 18.18 -23.99 47.03
C ARG A 312 19.24 -23.14 46.34
N LEU A 313 19.16 -21.81 46.47
CA LEU A 313 20.18 -20.89 45.94
C LEU A 313 21.56 -21.18 46.55
N TYR A 314 21.63 -21.29 47.88
CA TYR A 314 22.90 -21.55 48.57
C TYR A 314 23.44 -22.96 48.34
N GLU A 315 22.57 -23.97 48.26
CA GLU A 315 22.97 -25.33 47.87
C GLU A 315 23.61 -25.36 46.48
N ASN A 316 23.03 -24.60 45.54
CA ASN A 316 23.51 -24.58 44.16
C ASN A 316 24.87 -23.87 43.99
N LEU A 317 25.36 -23.08 44.95
CA LEU A 317 26.68 -22.43 44.86
C LEU A 317 27.84 -23.42 44.66
N ASN A 318 27.63 -24.68 45.01
CA ASN A 318 28.58 -25.79 44.84
C ASN A 318 28.02 -26.94 43.99
N SER A 319 26.99 -26.68 43.17
CA SER A 319 26.40 -27.69 42.29
C SER A 319 27.42 -28.28 41.32
N SER A 320 27.30 -29.58 41.03
CA SER A 320 28.05 -30.22 39.94
C SER A 320 27.58 -29.76 38.56
N ASN A 321 26.34 -29.28 38.43
CA ASN A 321 25.84 -28.66 37.23
C ASN A 321 26.39 -27.23 37.10
N VAL A 322 27.24 -27.00 36.09
CA VAL A 322 27.93 -25.73 35.89
C VAL A 322 26.95 -24.56 35.74
N TRP A 323 25.86 -24.75 35.00
CA TRP A 323 24.84 -23.72 34.78
C TRP A 323 24.17 -23.28 36.09
N ARG A 324 23.69 -24.25 36.90
CA ARG A 324 23.08 -23.98 38.22
C ARG A 324 24.07 -23.29 39.15
N LYS A 325 25.32 -23.78 39.17
CA LYS A 325 26.39 -23.24 40.01
C LYS A 325 26.73 -21.79 39.67
N MET A 326 26.96 -21.51 38.39
CA MET A 326 27.39 -20.19 37.94
C MET A 326 26.26 -19.16 38.07
N ASN A 327 25.02 -19.50 37.70
CA ASN A 327 23.90 -18.58 37.89
C ASN A 327 23.59 -18.31 39.37
N SER A 328 23.70 -19.30 40.26
CA SER A 328 23.48 -19.08 41.70
C SER A 328 24.57 -18.17 42.30
N ARG A 329 25.82 -18.31 41.85
CA ARG A 329 26.90 -17.38 42.22
C ARG A 329 26.64 -15.97 41.68
N ALA A 330 26.17 -15.85 40.44
CA ALA A 330 25.79 -14.56 39.86
C ALA A 330 24.72 -13.85 40.70
N VAL A 331 23.68 -14.55 41.18
CA VAL A 331 22.68 -13.95 42.09
C VAL A 331 23.32 -13.43 43.38
N VAL A 332 24.29 -14.14 43.97
CA VAL A 332 24.99 -13.64 45.17
C VAL A 332 25.75 -12.34 44.89
N ILE A 333 26.39 -12.23 43.73
CA ILE A 333 27.25 -11.09 43.37
C ILE A 333 26.45 -9.89 42.90
N CYS A 334 25.49 -10.09 42.00
CA CYS A 334 24.78 -9.02 41.30
C CYS A 334 23.24 -9.15 41.39
N GLY A 335 22.71 -10.00 42.27
CA GLY A 335 21.28 -10.05 42.54
C GLY A 335 20.75 -8.73 43.09
N VAL A 336 19.56 -8.35 42.62
CA VAL A 336 18.88 -7.09 42.95
C VAL A 336 18.30 -7.14 44.35
N TYR A 337 18.49 -6.10 45.15
CA TYR A 337 17.94 -6.03 46.51
C TYR A 337 16.63 -5.25 46.54
N ASN A 338 15.67 -5.78 47.31
CA ASN A 338 14.48 -5.05 47.71
C ASN A 338 14.79 -4.03 48.81
N LYS A 339 13.82 -3.17 49.15
CA LYS A 339 13.99 -2.12 50.17
C LYS A 339 14.34 -2.64 51.56
N SER A 340 14.02 -3.90 51.87
CA SER A 340 14.35 -4.56 53.14
C SER A 340 15.75 -5.18 53.15
N GLY A 341 16.51 -5.08 52.06
CA GLY A 341 17.88 -5.61 51.92
C GLY A 341 17.97 -7.09 51.54
N GLY A 342 16.86 -7.74 51.19
CA GLY A 342 16.85 -9.13 50.69
C GLY A 342 16.82 -9.20 49.16
N TYR A 343 17.16 -10.35 48.58
CA TYR A 343 17.06 -10.57 47.13
C TYR A 343 15.63 -10.39 46.62
N PHE A 344 15.47 -9.76 45.48
CA PHE A 344 14.21 -9.73 44.77
C PHE A 344 14.06 -10.97 43.87
N PHE A 345 12.98 -11.72 44.06
CA PHE A 345 12.59 -12.81 43.17
C PHE A 345 11.06 -12.98 43.14
N ASP A 346 10.55 -13.61 42.08
CA ASP A 346 9.15 -14.01 41.97
C ASP A 346 9.02 -15.54 41.89
N ILE A 347 8.12 -16.12 42.70
CA ILE A 347 7.85 -17.57 42.70
C ILE A 347 6.65 -17.84 41.81
N ARG A 348 6.91 -18.48 40.68
CA ARG A 348 5.94 -18.66 39.60
C ARG A 348 5.99 -20.07 39.02
N ASN A 349 4.88 -20.46 38.41
CA ASN A 349 4.79 -21.71 37.66
C ASN A 349 4.98 -21.40 36.17
N ALA A 350 5.96 -22.04 35.53
CA ALA A 350 6.31 -21.81 34.15
C ALA A 350 6.39 -23.15 33.39
N PRO A 351 5.79 -23.26 32.18
CA PRO A 351 5.65 -24.53 31.47
C PRO A 351 6.97 -25.11 30.95
N TRP A 352 8.02 -24.30 30.82
CA TRP A 352 9.37 -24.75 30.43
C TRP A 352 10.23 -25.26 31.60
N ILE A 353 9.72 -25.21 32.84
CA ILE A 353 10.41 -25.75 34.01
C ILE A 353 9.99 -27.20 34.23
N SER A 354 10.97 -28.07 34.51
CA SER A 354 10.72 -29.50 34.67
C SER A 354 9.81 -29.82 35.88
N GLY A 355 9.26 -31.04 35.95
CA GLY A 355 8.47 -31.51 37.09
C GLY A 355 7.16 -30.73 37.28
N SER A 356 6.99 -30.10 38.44
CA SER A 356 5.79 -29.33 38.80
C SER A 356 5.69 -27.97 38.11
N GLY A 357 6.73 -27.53 37.40
CA GLY A 357 6.80 -26.23 36.74
C GLY A 357 7.14 -25.06 37.67
N TRP A 358 7.32 -25.28 38.98
CA TRP A 358 7.68 -24.20 39.91
C TRP A 358 9.11 -23.71 39.69
N SER A 359 9.30 -22.38 39.69
CA SER A 359 10.61 -21.73 39.67
C SER A 359 10.61 -20.46 40.52
N ALA A 360 11.78 -20.10 41.02
CA ALA A 360 12.05 -18.77 41.56
C ALA A 360 12.84 -17.96 40.53
N LEU A 361 12.23 -16.89 40.02
CA LEU A 361 12.83 -15.99 39.05
C LEU A 361 13.55 -14.85 39.78
N PHE A 362 14.87 -14.94 39.90
CA PHE A 362 15.70 -13.90 40.54
C PHE A 362 16.03 -12.78 39.57
N ALA A 363 15.83 -11.52 39.99
CA ALA A 363 16.32 -10.36 39.25
C ALA A 363 17.83 -10.18 39.45
N THR A 364 18.56 -9.89 38.38
CA THR A 364 20.01 -9.71 38.41
C THR A 364 20.43 -8.48 37.64
N ASN A 365 21.30 -7.68 38.25
CA ASN A 365 21.98 -6.58 37.59
C ASN A 365 23.03 -7.15 36.62
N THR A 366 22.94 -6.75 35.35
CA THR A 366 23.80 -7.27 34.29
C THR A 366 24.96 -6.36 33.93
N ASP A 367 25.28 -5.34 34.75
CA ASP A 367 26.47 -4.55 34.52
C ASP A 367 27.72 -5.45 34.55
N PRO A 368 28.48 -5.54 33.45
CA PRO A 368 29.62 -6.44 33.36
C PRO A 368 30.73 -6.06 34.35
N GLU A 369 30.78 -4.84 34.89
CA GLU A 369 31.83 -4.43 35.83
C GLU A 369 31.61 -4.89 37.28
N ILE A 370 30.45 -5.42 37.63
CA ILE A 370 30.21 -5.98 38.98
C ILE A 370 30.98 -7.30 39.11
N ILE A 371 32.22 -7.28 39.60
CA ILE A 371 33.05 -8.48 39.76
C ILE A 371 33.57 -8.57 41.19
N GLU A 372 33.39 -9.73 41.83
CA GLU A 372 33.91 -9.98 43.19
C GLU A 372 35.33 -10.57 43.16
N ASN A 373 35.60 -11.53 42.25
CA ASN A 373 36.93 -12.09 41.94
C ASN A 373 36.87 -12.95 40.66
N GLU A 374 38.03 -13.41 40.15
CA GLU A 374 38.13 -14.22 38.90
C GLU A 374 37.33 -15.54 38.91
N THR A 375 36.92 -16.06 40.08
CA THR A 375 36.20 -17.34 40.23
C THR A 375 34.67 -17.15 40.36
N TYR A 376 34.21 -15.91 40.54
CA TYR A 376 32.81 -15.54 40.82
C TYR A 376 32.33 -14.59 39.72
N TRP A 377 31.67 -15.17 38.71
CA TRP A 377 31.14 -14.43 37.56
C TRP A 377 29.79 -13.79 37.88
N ASN A 378 29.62 -12.52 37.51
CA ASN A 378 28.30 -11.90 37.43
C ASN A 378 27.49 -12.47 36.26
N LYS A 379 26.23 -12.05 36.18
CA LYS A 379 25.30 -12.59 35.19
C LYS A 379 25.73 -12.32 33.73
N ALA A 380 26.32 -11.17 33.42
CA ALA A 380 26.85 -10.86 32.09
C ALA A 380 27.92 -11.87 31.65
N HIS A 381 28.91 -12.14 32.52
CA HIS A 381 29.97 -13.11 32.26
C HIS A 381 29.46 -14.55 32.16
N VAL A 382 28.46 -14.93 32.98
CA VAL A 382 27.82 -16.25 32.89
C VAL A 382 27.21 -16.47 31.51
N ILE A 383 26.48 -15.48 30.98
CA ILE A 383 25.85 -15.59 29.66
C ILE A 383 26.88 -15.55 28.54
N TRP A 384 27.88 -14.67 28.65
CA TRP A 384 28.93 -14.59 27.64
C TRP A 384 29.69 -15.91 27.49
N ASN A 385 30.23 -16.42 28.60
CA ASN A 385 31.15 -17.57 28.59
C ASN A 385 30.45 -18.92 28.48
N LEU A 386 29.17 -19.04 28.87
CA LEU A 386 28.43 -20.32 28.83
C LEU A 386 27.40 -20.41 27.70
N THR A 387 27.09 -19.30 27.02
CA THR A 387 26.04 -19.28 25.99
C THR A 387 26.52 -18.63 24.70
N ILE A 388 26.89 -17.35 24.74
CA ILE A 388 27.22 -16.59 23.52
C ILE A 388 28.48 -17.14 22.84
N GLU A 389 29.61 -17.12 23.55
CA GLU A 389 30.90 -17.55 22.98
C GLU A 389 30.86 -19.02 22.53
N PRO A 390 30.37 -19.99 23.33
CA PRO A 390 30.26 -21.37 22.88
C PRO A 390 29.40 -21.57 21.64
N ALA A 391 28.30 -20.81 21.47
CA ALA A 391 27.45 -20.91 20.28
C ALA A 391 28.19 -20.46 19.00
N PHE A 392 28.94 -19.36 19.08
CA PHE A 392 29.79 -18.92 17.96
C PHE A 392 30.90 -19.93 17.66
N GLN A 393 31.56 -20.49 18.68
CA GLN A 393 32.57 -21.53 18.48
C GLN A 393 31.99 -22.79 17.84
N GLN A 394 30.77 -23.19 18.23
CA GLN A 394 30.10 -24.35 17.65
C GLN A 394 29.74 -24.13 16.18
N ALA A 395 29.21 -22.95 15.82
CA ALA A 395 28.92 -22.61 14.43
C ALA A 395 30.18 -22.65 13.54
N LEU A 396 31.32 -22.15 14.06
CA LEU A 396 32.61 -22.24 13.39
C LEU A 396 33.06 -23.69 13.17
N ILE A 397 32.87 -24.58 14.15
CA ILE A 397 33.19 -26.02 14.03
C ILE A 397 32.31 -26.69 12.96
N GLU A 398 31.05 -26.27 12.85
CA GLU A 398 30.08 -26.81 11.88
C GLU A 398 30.22 -26.22 10.47
N ASN A 399 31.15 -25.27 10.28
CA ASN A 399 31.32 -24.51 9.04
C ASN A 399 30.01 -23.81 8.63
N ALA A 400 29.38 -23.16 9.61
CA ALA A 400 28.18 -22.34 9.48
C ALA A 400 28.43 -20.95 10.07
N THR A 401 27.59 -19.97 9.72
CA THR A 401 27.71 -18.58 10.18
C THR A 401 26.55 -18.22 11.08
N LEU A 402 26.81 -18.00 12.36
CA LEU A 402 25.81 -17.42 13.26
C LEU A 402 25.78 -15.90 13.06
N ASP A 403 24.61 -15.32 12.81
CA ASP A 403 24.47 -13.91 12.41
C ASP A 403 24.43 -12.93 13.57
N GLY A 404 24.16 -13.41 14.79
CA GLY A 404 24.04 -12.50 15.92
C GLY A 404 23.60 -13.10 17.24
N VAL A 405 23.29 -12.19 18.16
CA VAL A 405 22.75 -12.51 19.49
C VAL A 405 21.29 -12.07 19.57
N TYR A 406 20.46 -12.96 20.10
CA TYR A 406 19.08 -12.66 20.46
C TYR A 406 18.96 -12.43 21.97
N LEU A 407 18.45 -11.26 22.34
CA LEU A 407 18.21 -10.82 23.71
C LEU A 407 16.73 -10.95 24.06
N ASP A 408 16.37 -12.07 24.69
CA ASP A 408 15.00 -12.33 25.08
C ASP A 408 14.59 -11.49 26.29
N SER A 409 13.31 -11.10 26.38
CA SER A 409 12.73 -10.46 27.57
C SER A 409 13.48 -9.22 28.09
N LEU A 410 14.15 -8.44 27.22
CA LEU A 410 15.01 -7.30 27.59
C LEU A 410 14.30 -6.24 28.44
N GLN A 411 13.07 -5.90 28.08
CA GLN A 411 12.22 -5.01 28.87
C GLN A 411 11.07 -5.80 29.52
N GLY A 412 11.28 -7.10 29.72
CA GLY A 412 10.34 -8.02 30.31
C GLY A 412 10.24 -7.84 31.82
N TYR A 413 10.04 -8.93 32.55
CA TYR A 413 9.85 -8.96 34.00
C TYR A 413 10.72 -7.96 34.79
N PHE A 414 10.20 -7.48 35.92
CA PHE A 414 10.95 -6.65 36.89
C PHE A 414 11.40 -5.26 36.44
N TRP A 415 10.99 -4.80 35.27
CA TRP A 415 11.26 -3.44 34.77
C TRP A 415 10.92 -2.28 35.73
N TYR A 416 9.97 -2.49 36.66
CA TYR A 416 9.49 -1.49 37.61
C TYR A 416 10.29 -1.45 38.92
N LEU A 417 11.28 -2.34 39.06
CA LEU A 417 12.06 -2.46 40.28
C LEU A 417 13.07 -1.32 40.43
N ASN A 418 13.42 -1.10 41.69
CA ASN A 418 14.59 -0.33 42.05
C ASN A 418 15.52 -1.25 42.82
N ASP A 419 16.80 -1.21 42.47
CA ASP A 419 17.84 -1.92 43.20
C ASP A 419 18.38 -1.04 44.32
N TYR A 420 18.21 -1.52 45.55
CA TYR A 420 18.67 -0.86 46.78
C TYR A 420 20.06 -1.36 47.22
N ARG A 421 20.71 -2.23 46.44
CA ARG A 421 22.02 -2.76 46.78
C ARG A 421 23.10 -1.70 46.54
N GLU A 422 23.55 -1.10 47.62
CA GLU A 422 24.56 -0.02 47.56
C GLU A 422 25.87 -0.44 46.88
N GLY A 423 26.30 -1.70 47.03
CA GLY A 423 27.49 -2.21 46.34
C GLY A 423 27.38 -2.22 44.81
N ASN A 424 26.16 -2.17 44.27
CA ASN A 424 25.95 -2.04 42.82
C ASN A 424 26.08 -0.58 42.35
N PHE A 425 26.10 0.41 43.26
CA PHE A 425 26.23 1.83 42.90
C PHE A 425 27.66 2.17 42.45
N GLU A 426 28.65 1.37 42.82
CA GLU A 426 30.05 1.65 42.53
C GLU A 426 30.33 1.71 41.02
N ASN A 427 29.68 0.83 40.24
CA ASN A 427 30.04 0.54 38.84
C ASN A 427 29.12 1.18 37.78
N ILE A 428 28.07 1.89 38.19
CA ILE A 428 27.13 2.49 37.24
C ILE A 428 27.75 3.67 36.47
N THR A 429 27.32 3.85 35.23
CA THR A 429 27.81 4.91 34.32
C THR A 429 26.73 5.93 33.94
N PHE A 430 25.57 5.87 34.59
CA PHE A 430 24.43 6.76 34.38
C PHE A 430 23.93 7.31 35.73
N PRO A 431 23.23 8.47 35.75
CA PRO A 431 22.75 9.04 37.01
C PRO A 431 21.83 8.10 37.79
N LEU A 432 22.03 8.01 39.11
CA LEU A 432 21.05 7.37 40.01
C LEU A 432 19.71 8.11 39.93
N SER A 433 18.63 7.40 40.26
CA SER A 433 17.31 7.98 40.52
C SER A 433 17.01 7.83 42.02
N PHE A 434 15.82 8.25 42.46
CA PHE A 434 15.34 8.01 43.82
C PHE A 434 13.96 7.33 43.83
N ASP A 435 13.63 6.68 44.96
CA ASP A 435 12.31 6.08 45.23
C ASP A 435 11.27 7.12 45.71
N SER A 436 10.08 6.69 46.13
CA SER A 436 9.05 7.65 46.60
C SER A 436 9.39 8.35 47.91
N ASP A 437 10.39 7.87 48.63
CA ASP A 437 10.82 8.35 49.95
C ASP A 437 12.16 9.11 49.83
N GLY A 438 12.63 9.36 48.61
CA GLY A 438 13.87 10.09 48.33
C GLY A 438 15.15 9.27 48.49
N VAL A 439 15.05 7.95 48.63
CA VAL A 439 16.23 7.07 48.76
C VAL A 439 16.89 6.89 47.39
N PRO A 440 18.21 7.13 47.22
CA PRO A 440 18.91 6.83 45.98
C PRO A 440 18.81 5.36 45.62
N VAL A 441 18.56 5.08 44.34
CA VAL A 441 18.38 3.73 43.81
C VAL A 441 18.85 3.65 42.36
N ILE A 442 19.23 2.44 41.93
CA ILE A 442 19.35 2.12 40.51
C ILE A 442 17.96 1.75 40.00
N VAL A 443 17.56 2.33 38.87
CA VAL A 443 16.37 1.86 38.15
C VAL A 443 16.78 0.58 37.44
N GLU A 444 16.25 -0.57 37.85
CA GLU A 444 16.85 -1.86 37.48
C GLU A 444 16.93 -2.06 35.97
N LEU A 445 15.89 -1.65 35.22
CA LEU A 445 15.91 -1.73 33.75
C LEU A 445 17.12 -1.02 33.12
N PHE A 446 17.65 0.04 33.74
CA PHE A 446 18.82 0.77 33.22
C PHE A 446 20.14 0.05 33.48
N SER A 447 20.19 -0.85 34.48
CA SER A 447 21.38 -1.66 34.77
C SER A 447 21.79 -2.52 33.55
N HIS A 448 20.81 -2.89 32.74
CA HIS A 448 20.96 -3.72 31.54
C HIS A 448 21.60 -3.00 30.35
N TYR A 449 21.62 -1.66 30.35
CA TYR A 449 22.05 -0.87 29.21
C TYR A 449 23.49 -1.16 28.77
N LYS A 450 24.41 -1.26 29.75
CA LYS A 450 25.84 -1.41 29.48
C LYS A 450 26.16 -2.77 28.88
N PHE A 451 25.54 -3.84 29.38
CA PHE A 451 25.68 -5.17 28.76
C PHE A 451 25.14 -5.20 27.34
N THR A 452 23.92 -4.69 27.11
CA THR A 452 23.35 -4.62 25.77
C THR A 452 24.22 -3.80 24.81
N LYS A 453 24.81 -2.71 25.31
CA LYS A 453 25.73 -1.88 24.54
C LYS A 453 26.99 -2.66 24.16
N ASN A 454 27.63 -3.33 25.11
CA ASN A 454 28.82 -4.15 24.84
C ASN A 454 28.53 -5.26 23.82
N VAL A 455 27.38 -5.94 23.94
CA VAL A 455 26.94 -6.95 22.95
C VAL A 455 26.75 -6.30 21.57
N SER A 456 26.08 -5.16 21.49
CA SER A 456 25.88 -4.44 20.23
C SER A 456 27.20 -4.01 19.59
N GLU A 457 28.13 -3.46 20.36
CA GLU A 457 29.44 -3.03 19.86
C GLU A 457 30.25 -4.22 19.35
N ASP A 458 30.33 -5.32 20.12
CA ASP A 458 31.05 -6.53 19.71
C ASP A 458 30.42 -7.19 18.46
N MET A 459 29.08 -7.30 18.40
CA MET A 459 28.41 -7.82 17.20
C MET A 459 28.71 -6.95 15.98
N HIS A 460 28.61 -5.62 16.12
CA HIS A 460 28.83 -4.71 14.99
C HIS A 460 30.29 -4.66 14.53
N GLU A 461 31.26 -4.80 15.43
CA GLU A 461 32.69 -4.92 15.08
C GLU A 461 33.00 -6.18 14.27
N ASN A 462 32.17 -7.22 14.40
CA ASN A 462 32.29 -8.49 13.70
C ASN A 462 31.29 -8.65 12.54
N GLU A 463 30.68 -7.56 12.06
CA GLU A 463 29.67 -7.56 10.98
C GLU A 463 28.43 -8.44 11.28
N LYS A 464 28.03 -8.49 12.56
CA LYS A 464 26.89 -9.24 13.08
C LYS A 464 25.78 -8.32 13.57
N LEU A 465 24.63 -8.91 13.91
CA LEU A 465 23.40 -8.21 14.28
C LEU A 465 22.98 -8.50 15.72
N VAL A 466 22.16 -7.60 16.29
CA VAL A 466 21.46 -7.83 17.55
C VAL A 466 19.95 -7.80 17.36
N MET A 467 19.29 -8.88 17.80
CA MET A 467 17.83 -8.98 17.85
C MET A 467 17.37 -8.97 19.32
N ALA A 468 16.21 -8.38 19.61
CA ALA A 468 15.67 -8.39 20.97
C ALA A 468 14.15 -8.46 21.04
N ASN A 469 13.65 -9.15 22.06
CA ASN A 469 12.23 -9.23 22.42
C ASN A 469 11.89 -8.29 23.59
N GLY A 470 10.60 -7.98 23.70
CA GLY A 470 10.06 -7.03 24.68
C GLY A 470 10.35 -5.56 24.36
N MET A 471 10.80 -5.26 23.14
CA MET A 471 11.11 -3.89 22.74
C MET A 471 9.87 -2.99 22.76
N GLY A 472 10.05 -1.71 23.06
CA GLY A 472 8.98 -0.71 22.97
C GLY A 472 7.80 -0.88 23.94
N THR A 473 7.93 -1.74 24.95
CA THR A 473 6.96 -1.84 26.04
C THR A 473 7.15 -0.70 27.06
N LEU A 474 8.40 -0.30 27.35
CA LEU A 474 8.68 0.51 28.55
C LEU A 474 9.81 1.54 28.43
N SER A 475 10.83 1.32 27.61
CA SER A 475 12.00 2.19 27.47
C SER A 475 12.38 2.38 25.99
N PHE A 476 12.75 3.62 25.64
CA PHE A 476 13.26 3.96 24.31
C PHE A 476 14.81 3.91 24.25
N PHE A 477 15.50 3.80 25.39
CA PHE A 477 16.97 3.87 25.45
C PHE A 477 17.67 2.71 24.73
N PHE A 478 17.02 1.55 24.63
CA PHE A 478 17.63 0.36 24.01
C PHE A 478 17.52 0.33 22.48
N PHE A 479 16.59 1.07 21.86
CA PHE A 479 16.38 1.05 20.40
C PHE A 479 17.64 1.36 19.55
N PRO A 480 18.56 2.24 19.97
CA PRO A 480 19.84 2.44 19.26
C PRO A 480 20.71 1.20 19.18
N LEU A 481 20.62 0.30 20.17
CA LEU A 481 21.50 -0.85 20.36
C LEU A 481 20.98 -2.13 19.69
N ILE A 482 19.76 -2.09 19.15
CA ILE A 482 19.06 -3.25 18.59
C ILE A 482 18.84 -3.02 17.10
N ASP A 483 19.23 -3.98 16.26
CA ASP A 483 19.04 -3.93 14.80
C ASP A 483 17.65 -4.45 14.40
N VAL A 484 17.19 -5.48 15.11
CA VAL A 484 15.92 -6.18 14.87
C VAL A 484 15.08 -6.17 16.14
N SER A 485 14.08 -5.29 16.21
CA SER A 485 13.22 -5.17 17.39
C SER A 485 11.99 -6.07 17.27
N GLY A 486 11.67 -6.79 18.33
CA GLY A 486 10.48 -7.64 18.40
C GLY A 486 9.73 -7.51 19.72
N THR A 487 8.46 -7.90 19.71
CA THR A 487 7.72 -8.18 20.94
C THR A 487 6.72 -9.31 20.74
N GLU A 488 6.70 -10.24 21.69
CA GLU A 488 5.58 -11.16 21.87
C GLU A 488 4.30 -10.39 22.24
N ILE A 489 3.17 -10.80 21.67
CA ILE A 489 1.86 -10.17 21.84
C ILE A 489 0.77 -11.23 21.98
N ASN A 490 -0.33 -10.87 22.63
CA ASN A 490 -1.58 -11.63 22.50
C ASN A 490 -2.72 -10.67 22.13
N TRP A 491 -2.97 -10.51 20.83
CA TRP A 491 -4.09 -9.71 20.31
C TRP A 491 -5.36 -10.53 20.13
N PHE A 492 -5.36 -11.81 20.54
CA PHE A 492 -6.55 -12.65 20.52
C PHE A 492 -6.79 -13.33 21.88
N PRO A 493 -6.84 -12.56 23.00
CA PRO A 493 -7.13 -13.15 24.31
C PRO A 493 -8.60 -13.58 24.37
N ASP A 494 -8.87 -14.67 25.09
CA ASP A 494 -10.23 -15.17 25.37
C ASP A 494 -11.13 -15.37 24.13
N GLY A 495 -10.52 -15.68 22.98
CA GLY A 495 -11.25 -15.89 21.73
C GLY A 495 -11.76 -14.60 21.05
N LYS A 496 -11.20 -13.44 21.38
CA LYS A 496 -11.63 -12.14 20.82
C LYS A 496 -10.44 -11.31 20.33
N PHE A 497 -10.61 -10.68 19.16
CA PHE A 497 -9.58 -9.84 18.57
C PHE A 497 -9.50 -8.47 19.25
N HIS A 498 -8.42 -8.26 20.00
CA HIS A 498 -8.11 -7.03 20.74
C HIS A 498 -6.68 -6.56 20.37
N PRO A 499 -6.50 -5.96 19.19
CA PRO A 499 -5.18 -5.55 18.73
C PRO A 499 -4.63 -4.35 19.51
N ALA A 500 -3.32 -4.14 19.46
CA ALA A 500 -2.69 -2.97 20.06
C ALA A 500 -3.32 -1.65 19.59
N SER A 501 -3.37 -0.66 20.47
CA SER A 501 -3.90 0.66 20.15
C SER A 501 -3.04 1.38 19.10
N ASP A 502 -3.63 2.33 18.36
CA ASP A 502 -2.91 3.16 17.39
C ASP A 502 -1.72 3.88 18.05
N LYS A 503 -1.93 4.43 19.25
CA LYS A 503 -0.89 5.07 20.07
C LYS A 503 0.29 4.15 20.35
N THR A 504 0.04 2.87 20.61
CA THR A 504 1.10 1.87 20.83
C THR A 504 1.89 1.65 19.55
N LEU A 505 1.23 1.47 18.40
CA LEU A 505 1.91 1.21 17.13
C LEU A 505 2.65 2.45 16.60
N ASN A 506 2.08 3.65 16.80
CA ASN A 506 2.74 4.92 16.56
C ASN A 506 4.03 5.04 17.36
N PHE A 507 4.01 4.66 18.64
CA PHE A 507 5.19 4.66 19.50
C PHE A 507 6.29 3.74 18.95
N LEU A 508 5.93 2.50 18.62
CA LEU A 508 6.87 1.51 18.08
C LEU A 508 7.46 1.97 16.75
N ARG A 509 6.64 2.43 15.81
CA ARG A 509 7.08 2.91 14.49
C ARG A 509 7.98 4.14 14.59
N THR A 510 7.68 5.06 15.50
CA THR A 510 8.51 6.26 15.74
C THR A 510 9.90 5.89 16.27
N LEU A 511 10.02 4.85 17.11
CA LEU A 511 11.31 4.45 17.66
C LEU A 511 12.10 3.49 16.75
N SER A 512 11.42 2.65 15.98
CA SER A 512 12.07 1.77 15.01
C SER A 512 12.49 2.52 13.75
N TYR A 513 11.79 3.62 13.40
CA TYR A 513 12.01 4.35 12.15
C TYR A 513 12.00 3.39 10.95
N LYS A 514 13.15 3.23 10.28
CA LYS A 514 13.37 2.32 9.15
C LYS A 514 13.77 0.90 9.54
N LYS A 515 14.11 0.63 10.80
CA LYS A 515 14.45 -0.71 11.28
C LYS A 515 13.19 -1.61 11.28
N PRO A 516 13.34 -2.92 11.02
CA PRO A 516 12.21 -3.83 11.09
C PRO A 516 11.69 -3.92 12.52
N TYR A 517 10.37 -4.10 12.64
CA TYR A 517 9.72 -4.38 13.90
C TYR A 517 8.83 -5.61 13.75
N LEU A 518 9.01 -6.59 14.63
CA LEU A 518 8.42 -7.92 14.50
C LEU A 518 7.46 -8.22 15.65
N PHE A 519 6.37 -8.89 15.32
CA PHE A 519 5.42 -9.39 16.30
C PHE A 519 5.42 -10.90 16.32
N LEU A 520 5.27 -11.44 17.52
CA LEU A 520 5.13 -12.87 17.74
C LEU A 520 3.83 -13.14 18.51
N MET A 521 2.84 -13.72 17.82
CA MET A 521 1.51 -13.93 18.39
C MET A 521 1.47 -15.14 19.32
N ASN A 522 1.12 -14.90 20.58
CA ASN A 522 0.93 -15.89 21.63
C ASN A 522 -0.55 -16.09 21.95
N THR A 523 -1.23 -16.89 21.13
CA THR A 523 -2.64 -17.23 21.36
C THR A 523 -2.92 -18.71 21.06
N ASN A 524 -4.12 -19.17 21.41
CA ASN A 524 -4.61 -20.47 20.98
C ASN A 524 -5.14 -20.36 19.55
N PHE A 525 -4.31 -20.76 18.58
CA PHE A 525 -4.62 -20.67 17.16
C PHE A 525 -5.76 -21.59 16.68
N ASN A 526 -6.15 -22.58 17.48
CA ASN A 526 -7.34 -23.39 17.20
C ASN A 526 -8.64 -22.58 17.35
N LEU A 527 -8.61 -21.47 18.10
CA LEU A 527 -9.75 -20.56 18.30
C LEU A 527 -9.75 -19.36 17.34
N MET A 528 -8.60 -19.04 16.75
CA MET A 528 -8.43 -17.91 15.84
C MET A 528 -8.66 -18.37 14.40
N SER A 529 -9.68 -17.85 13.73
CA SER A 529 -9.97 -18.22 12.35
C SER A 529 -9.05 -17.49 11.37
N ASN A 530 -9.07 -17.92 10.11
CA ASN A 530 -8.33 -17.26 9.03
C ASN A 530 -8.70 -15.77 8.89
N LYS A 531 -9.95 -15.38 9.19
CA LYS A 531 -10.40 -13.98 9.16
C LYS A 531 -9.68 -13.12 10.19
N GLU A 532 -9.53 -13.58 11.44
CA GLU A 532 -8.80 -12.81 12.45
C GLU A 532 -7.29 -12.76 12.17
N VAL A 533 -6.73 -13.81 11.54
CA VAL A 533 -5.35 -13.77 11.05
C VAL A 533 -5.18 -12.71 9.98
N GLU A 534 -6.13 -12.57 9.06
CA GLU A 534 -6.09 -11.50 8.05
C GLU A 534 -6.20 -10.10 8.68
N LEU A 535 -7.05 -9.90 9.71
CA LEU A 535 -7.12 -8.63 10.43
C LEU A 535 -5.79 -8.26 11.11
N TYR A 536 -5.09 -9.25 11.67
CA TYR A 536 -3.74 -9.07 12.19
C TYR A 536 -2.77 -8.63 11.08
N PHE A 537 -2.81 -9.29 9.92
CA PHE A 537 -1.93 -9.00 8.79
C PHE A 537 -2.18 -7.62 8.18
N LYS A 538 -3.45 -7.23 7.99
CA LYS A 538 -3.84 -5.90 7.49
C LYS A 538 -3.28 -4.79 8.39
N LYS A 539 -3.46 -4.92 9.71
CA LYS A 539 -2.95 -3.92 10.66
C LYS A 539 -1.42 -3.83 10.68
N CYS A 540 -0.75 -4.97 10.61
CA CYS A 540 0.71 -5.04 10.49
C CYS A 540 1.21 -4.42 9.16
N THR A 541 0.48 -4.66 8.07
CA THR A 541 0.78 -4.13 6.74
C THR A 541 0.73 -2.62 6.70
N PHE A 542 -0.30 -2.01 7.30
CA PHE A 542 -0.40 -0.55 7.39
C PHE A 542 0.84 0.09 8.02
N TYR A 543 1.37 -0.53 9.07
CA TYR A 543 2.54 -0.07 9.80
C TYR A 543 3.87 -0.60 9.27
N GLY A 544 3.91 -1.45 8.24
CA GLY A 544 5.16 -2.09 7.78
C GLY A 544 5.86 -2.91 8.89
N MET A 545 5.07 -3.58 9.74
CA MET A 545 5.56 -4.45 10.83
C MET A 545 5.31 -5.91 10.46
N TYR A 546 6.19 -6.83 10.86
CA TYR A 546 6.13 -8.22 10.43
C TYR A 546 5.30 -9.07 11.39
N PRO A 547 4.17 -9.66 10.93
CA PRO A 547 3.37 -10.56 11.76
C PRO A 547 3.94 -11.98 11.73
N SER A 548 4.25 -12.55 12.89
CA SER A 548 4.54 -13.98 13.05
C SER A 548 3.72 -14.62 14.17
N MET A 549 3.87 -15.93 14.31
CA MET A 549 3.09 -16.81 15.18
C MET A 549 4.01 -17.62 16.09
N PHE A 550 3.57 -17.94 17.31
CA PHE A 550 4.31 -18.82 18.21
C PHE A 550 3.41 -19.85 18.89
N SER A 551 2.92 -19.57 20.10
CA SER A 551 2.06 -20.48 20.86
C SER A 551 1.32 -19.78 22.01
N HIS A 552 0.26 -20.40 22.53
CA HIS A 552 -0.58 -19.79 23.56
C HIS A 552 0.14 -19.52 24.90
N ASN A 553 1.27 -20.17 25.16
CA ASN A 553 2.02 -20.07 26.42
C ASN A 553 3.54 -20.02 26.20
N ALA A 554 3.99 -19.61 25.01
CA ALA A 554 5.39 -19.54 24.62
C ALA A 554 6.17 -20.88 24.72
N CYS A 555 5.47 -22.02 24.66
CA CYS A 555 6.11 -23.34 24.80
C CYS A 555 5.39 -24.45 24.03
N ASN A 556 4.10 -24.66 24.33
CA ASN A 556 3.33 -25.84 23.92
C ASN A 556 2.41 -25.54 22.73
N GLU A 557 2.13 -26.54 21.88
CA GLU A 557 1.23 -26.40 20.72
C GLU A 557 1.67 -25.28 19.77
N ARG A 558 2.95 -25.31 19.38
CA ARG A 558 3.56 -24.31 18.51
C ARG A 558 2.90 -24.30 17.13
N TYR A 559 2.57 -23.11 16.64
CA TYR A 559 1.91 -22.90 15.35
C TYR A 559 2.69 -23.54 14.19
N TRP A 560 4.01 -23.32 14.17
CA TRP A 560 4.89 -23.78 13.10
C TRP A 560 5.15 -25.29 13.09
N GLU A 561 4.81 -25.99 14.17
CA GLU A 561 4.87 -27.46 14.26
C GLU A 561 3.55 -28.12 13.85
N ASN A 562 2.53 -27.32 13.47
CA ASN A 562 1.20 -27.80 13.08
C ASN A 562 0.87 -27.44 11.63
N SER A 563 1.01 -28.43 10.74
CA SER A 563 0.75 -28.25 9.30
C SER A 563 -0.68 -27.91 8.94
N THR A 564 -1.66 -28.26 9.78
CA THR A 564 -3.05 -27.86 9.55
C THR A 564 -3.19 -26.34 9.69
N LEU A 565 -2.54 -25.75 10.71
CA LEU A 565 -2.65 -24.32 11.00
C LEU A 565 -1.91 -23.48 9.97
N TYR A 566 -0.63 -23.75 9.70
CA TYR A 566 0.13 -22.92 8.75
C TYR A 566 -0.37 -23.09 7.31
N ASN A 567 -0.93 -24.25 6.93
CA ASN A 567 -1.53 -24.42 5.59
C ASN A 567 -2.87 -23.70 5.45
N ARG A 568 -3.66 -23.60 6.53
CA ARG A 568 -4.90 -22.80 6.54
C ARG A 568 -4.60 -21.34 6.19
N ASP A 569 -3.52 -20.77 6.74
CA ASP A 569 -3.20 -19.35 6.60
C ASP A 569 -2.14 -19.04 5.52
N ARG A 570 -1.55 -20.05 4.88
CA ARG A 570 -0.49 -19.92 3.86
C ARG A 570 -0.79 -18.87 2.79
N GLY A 571 -2.03 -18.81 2.30
CA GLY A 571 -2.45 -17.80 1.31
C GLY A 571 -2.27 -16.36 1.79
N LEU A 572 -2.46 -16.09 3.09
CA LEU A 572 -2.26 -14.77 3.68
C LEU A 572 -0.77 -14.41 3.76
N PHE A 573 0.11 -15.37 4.06
CA PHE A 573 1.55 -15.12 4.05
C PHE A 573 2.04 -14.73 2.66
N LYS A 574 1.64 -15.48 1.63
CA LYS A 574 1.96 -15.18 0.23
C LYS A 574 1.39 -13.84 -0.24
N LYS A 575 0.22 -13.44 0.27
CA LYS A 575 -0.44 -12.18 -0.07
C LYS A 575 0.23 -10.97 0.59
N TYR A 576 0.47 -11.00 1.90
CA TYR A 576 0.86 -9.80 2.65
C TYR A 576 2.36 -9.68 2.92
N ILE A 577 3.08 -10.76 3.26
CA ILE A 577 4.48 -10.63 3.72
C ILE A 577 5.42 -10.06 2.63
N PRO A 578 5.33 -10.47 1.35
CA PRO A 578 6.13 -9.85 0.29
C PRO A 578 5.87 -8.34 0.15
N LEU A 579 4.62 -7.90 0.33
CA LEU A 579 4.26 -6.49 0.26
C LEU A 579 4.76 -5.70 1.48
N ILE A 580 4.71 -6.29 2.68
CA ILE A 580 5.33 -5.72 3.89
C ILE A 580 6.84 -5.55 3.69
N LYS A 581 7.49 -6.55 3.08
CA LYS A 581 8.91 -6.47 2.68
C LYS A 581 9.16 -5.35 1.68
N GLU A 582 8.34 -5.19 0.65
CA GLU A 582 8.48 -4.12 -0.34
C GLU A 582 8.44 -2.72 0.31
N ILE A 583 7.45 -2.45 1.18
CA ILE A 583 7.36 -1.14 1.87
C ILE A 583 8.42 -0.98 2.98
N GLY A 584 8.78 -2.06 3.69
CA GLY A 584 9.81 -2.05 4.73
C GLY A 584 11.20 -1.70 4.17
N MET A 585 11.51 -2.24 2.99
CA MET A 585 12.73 -1.94 2.25
C MET A 585 12.74 -0.53 1.67
N ALA A 586 11.59 0.00 1.23
CA ALA A 586 11.48 1.42 0.83
C ALA A 586 11.74 2.37 2.01
N GLY A 587 11.39 1.95 3.23
CA GLY A 587 11.71 2.62 4.48
C GLY A 587 10.73 3.74 4.85
N TRP A 588 10.11 3.61 6.03
CA TRP A 588 9.11 4.57 6.52
C TRP A 588 9.67 5.99 6.66
N GLN A 589 8.82 6.98 6.44
CA GLN A 589 9.13 8.40 6.57
C GLN A 589 8.14 9.11 7.51
N PRO A 590 8.59 9.95 8.45
CA PRO A 590 7.71 10.62 9.41
C PRO A 590 6.78 11.63 8.74
N LEU A 591 7.31 12.42 7.80
CA LEU A 591 6.53 13.34 6.98
C LEU A 591 5.91 12.55 5.83
N THR A 592 4.59 12.47 5.80
CA THR A 592 3.90 11.73 4.72
C THR A 592 3.86 12.53 3.43
N PHE A 593 3.83 13.87 3.50
CA PHE A 593 3.46 14.72 2.35
C PHE A 593 2.17 14.24 1.66
N ALA A 594 1.27 13.64 2.45
CA ALA A 594 -0.05 13.27 2.01
C ALA A 594 -1.05 13.39 3.17
N LYS A 595 -2.26 13.85 2.88
CA LYS A 595 -3.35 13.97 3.86
C LYS A 595 -4.64 13.44 3.25
N SER A 596 -5.34 12.58 3.99
CA SER A 596 -6.72 12.23 3.70
C SER A 596 -7.64 13.38 4.13
N ASN A 597 -8.69 13.67 3.35
CA ASN A 597 -9.77 14.56 3.78
C ASN A 597 -10.70 13.92 4.84
N ASN A 598 -10.59 12.61 5.04
CA ASN A 598 -11.34 11.85 6.03
C ASN A 598 -10.39 11.40 7.15
N SER A 599 -10.60 11.90 8.36
CA SER A 599 -9.78 11.57 9.54
C SER A 599 -9.87 10.12 9.97
N ASN A 600 -10.88 9.38 9.52
CA ASN A 600 -11.03 7.94 9.74
C ASN A 600 -10.26 7.09 8.72
N VAL A 601 -9.53 7.71 7.78
CA VAL A 601 -8.62 7.00 6.88
C VAL A 601 -7.20 7.43 7.19
N TYR A 602 -6.47 6.51 7.81
CA TYR A 602 -5.10 6.72 8.25
C TYR A 602 -4.14 6.58 7.08
N VAL A 603 -3.03 7.33 7.09
CA VAL A 603 -2.05 7.38 6.00
C VAL A 603 -0.64 7.30 6.58
N GLU A 604 0.22 6.45 6.00
CA GLU A 604 1.68 6.45 6.21
C GLU A 604 2.43 6.44 4.87
N ARG A 605 3.70 6.86 4.86
CA ARG A 605 4.56 6.89 3.67
C ARG A 605 5.81 6.04 3.87
N TYR A 606 6.21 5.36 2.80
CA TYR A 606 7.48 4.63 2.68
C TYR A 606 8.18 5.02 1.37
N GLY A 607 9.52 5.07 1.39
CA GLY A 607 10.33 5.65 0.30
C GLY A 607 10.56 7.14 0.48
N ASN A 608 11.75 7.61 0.12
CA ASN A 608 12.12 9.02 0.13
C ASN A 608 11.99 9.67 -1.27
N GLU A 609 12.13 10.98 -1.34
CA GLU A 609 11.99 11.82 -2.53
C GLU A 609 13.04 11.56 -3.63
N ASN A 610 14.10 10.80 -3.33
CA ASN A 610 15.09 10.35 -4.31
C ASN A 610 14.80 8.94 -4.84
N ASN A 611 13.77 8.25 -4.32
CA ASN A 611 13.35 6.97 -4.85
C ASN A 611 12.49 7.15 -6.11
N ASP A 612 12.69 6.30 -7.11
CA ASP A 612 11.80 6.21 -8.29
C ASP A 612 10.41 5.67 -7.94
N THR A 613 10.25 5.15 -6.72
CA THR A 613 8.99 4.61 -6.22
C THR A 613 8.70 5.08 -4.80
N ILE A 614 7.48 5.54 -4.57
CA ILE A 614 6.95 5.95 -3.27
C ILE A 614 5.72 5.10 -2.96
N TYR A 615 5.58 4.67 -1.71
CA TYR A 615 4.44 3.90 -1.25
C TYR A 615 3.66 4.68 -0.20
N PHE A 616 2.34 4.61 -0.28
CA PHE A 616 1.43 5.04 0.77
C PHE A 616 0.65 3.85 1.27
N THR A 617 0.62 3.62 2.58
CA THR A 617 -0.34 2.70 3.16
C THR A 617 -1.53 3.50 3.68
N LEU A 618 -2.74 2.98 3.42
CA LEU A 618 -3.97 3.51 3.99
C LEU A 618 -4.64 2.47 4.86
N HIS A 619 -5.32 2.91 5.92
CA HIS A 619 -6.08 2.01 6.79
C HIS A 619 -7.38 2.65 7.26
N ASN A 620 -8.48 1.90 7.16
CA ASN A 620 -9.74 2.23 7.79
C ASN A 620 -9.86 1.44 9.11
N PRO A 621 -9.68 2.06 10.29
CA PRO A 621 -9.75 1.37 11.58
C PRO A 621 -11.19 1.23 12.11
N THR A 622 -12.19 1.67 11.35
CA THR A 622 -13.59 1.68 11.79
C THR A 622 -14.34 0.42 11.36
N ASN A 623 -15.49 0.18 11.97
CA ASN A 623 -16.41 -0.92 11.64
C ASN A 623 -17.44 -0.52 10.57
N SER A 624 -17.05 0.36 9.65
CA SER A 624 -17.91 0.85 8.57
C SER A 624 -17.07 1.33 7.39
N SER A 625 -17.58 1.23 6.17
CA SER A 625 -16.88 1.70 4.97
C SER A 625 -16.65 3.22 5.01
N GLN A 626 -15.50 3.68 4.52
CA GLN A 626 -15.08 5.08 4.53
C GLN A 626 -14.71 5.54 3.12
N ASN A 627 -15.39 6.57 2.63
CA ASN A 627 -14.97 7.30 1.44
C ASN A 627 -13.85 8.28 1.80
N PHE A 628 -12.88 8.44 0.91
CA PHE A 628 -11.77 9.37 1.11
C PHE A 628 -11.30 10.01 -0.20
N SER A 629 -10.68 11.16 -0.06
CA SER A 629 -9.81 11.81 -1.05
C SER A 629 -8.44 11.99 -0.41
N LEU A 630 -7.44 11.30 -0.97
CA LEU A 630 -6.05 11.40 -0.57
C LEU A 630 -5.38 12.49 -1.40
N ARG A 631 -4.95 13.55 -0.73
CA ARG A 631 -4.15 14.64 -1.30
C ARG A 631 -2.66 14.34 -1.09
N ILE A 632 -1.90 14.20 -2.17
CA ILE A 632 -0.45 13.98 -2.15
C ILE A 632 0.25 15.21 -2.73
N TYR A 633 1.18 15.80 -1.98
CA TYR A 633 1.96 16.97 -2.42
C TYR A 633 3.14 16.49 -3.29
N SER A 634 2.92 16.37 -4.61
CA SER A 634 3.86 15.73 -5.53
C SER A 634 5.16 16.53 -5.72
N ASP A 635 5.11 17.86 -5.57
CA ASP A 635 6.30 18.70 -5.64
C ASP A 635 7.31 18.43 -4.52
N GLU A 636 6.82 18.24 -3.28
CA GLU A 636 7.64 17.90 -2.11
C GLU A 636 8.26 16.49 -2.24
N LEU A 637 7.63 15.63 -3.04
CA LEU A 637 8.04 14.24 -3.25
C LEU A 637 8.83 14.04 -4.55
N ASN A 638 9.13 15.12 -5.29
CA ASN A 638 9.82 15.06 -6.59
C ASN A 638 9.12 14.14 -7.63
N LEU A 639 7.79 13.98 -7.50
CA LEU A 639 6.93 13.23 -8.40
C LEU A 639 6.53 14.08 -9.62
N LYS A 640 7.52 14.75 -10.23
CA LYS A 640 7.36 15.52 -11.46
C LYS A 640 7.53 14.58 -12.67
N GLY A 641 6.61 14.66 -13.63
CA GLY A 641 6.62 13.83 -14.84
C GLY A 641 5.45 12.84 -14.89
N VAL A 642 5.57 11.82 -15.76
CA VAL A 642 4.57 10.75 -15.84
C VAL A 642 4.73 9.82 -14.64
N ILE A 643 3.61 9.45 -14.02
CA ILE A 643 3.59 8.52 -12.90
C ILE A 643 2.59 7.40 -13.14
N LYS A 644 2.91 6.20 -12.63
CA LYS A 644 2.03 5.05 -12.55
C LYS A 644 1.55 4.91 -11.11
N ILE A 645 0.25 4.75 -10.90
CA ILE A 645 -0.34 4.57 -9.57
C ILE A 645 -1.12 3.25 -9.54
N LYS A 646 -0.84 2.42 -8.53
CA LYS A 646 -1.46 1.10 -8.37
C LYS A 646 -1.71 0.77 -6.90
N GLU A 647 -2.84 0.15 -6.60
CA GLU A 647 -3.12 -0.47 -5.30
C GLU A 647 -2.66 -1.94 -5.34
N LEU A 648 -1.75 -2.33 -4.46
CA LEU A 648 -1.02 -3.60 -4.58
C LEU A 648 -1.74 -4.81 -3.96
N ILE A 649 -2.59 -4.64 -2.95
CA ILE A 649 -3.19 -5.77 -2.22
C ILE A 649 -4.24 -6.48 -3.07
N GLU A 650 -5.09 -5.73 -3.77
CA GLU A 650 -6.09 -6.27 -4.70
C GLU A 650 -5.72 -6.00 -6.18
N ASN A 651 -4.48 -5.55 -6.43
CA ASN A 651 -3.94 -5.36 -7.78
C ASN A 651 -4.75 -4.38 -8.66
N ARG A 652 -5.29 -3.31 -8.07
CA ARG A 652 -6.19 -2.35 -8.75
C ARG A 652 -5.42 -1.16 -9.33
N SER A 653 -5.75 -0.75 -10.55
CA SER A 653 -5.33 0.56 -11.06
C SER A 653 -6.18 1.66 -10.42
N LEU A 654 -5.56 2.77 -10.03
CA LEU A 654 -6.25 3.90 -9.41
C LEU A 654 -6.25 5.11 -10.35
N TYR A 655 -7.42 5.73 -10.52
CA TYR A 655 -7.54 6.99 -11.24
C TYR A 655 -7.09 8.15 -10.36
N TYR A 656 -6.36 9.10 -10.95
CA TYR A 656 -5.89 10.29 -10.25
C TYR A 656 -6.13 11.55 -11.08
N GLY A 657 -6.36 12.66 -10.38
CA GLY A 657 -6.30 14.00 -10.95
C GLY A 657 -5.05 14.74 -10.48
N GLY A 658 -4.61 15.75 -11.23
CA GLY A 658 -3.49 16.61 -10.86
C GLY A 658 -3.84 18.09 -11.01
N ILE A 659 -3.54 18.90 -9.99
CA ILE A 659 -3.60 20.36 -10.09
C ILE A 659 -2.50 20.98 -9.21
N ASN A 660 -1.73 21.93 -9.76
CA ASN A 660 -0.77 22.76 -9.02
C ASN A 660 0.15 21.99 -8.04
N GLY A 661 0.87 20.96 -8.50
CA GLY A 661 1.81 20.22 -7.65
C GLY A 661 1.17 19.27 -6.63
N VAL A 662 -0.11 18.94 -6.83
CA VAL A 662 -0.90 18.05 -5.96
C VAL A 662 -1.58 16.96 -6.78
N LEU A 663 -1.42 15.71 -6.35
CA LEU A 663 -2.17 14.56 -6.86
C LEU A 663 -3.37 14.29 -5.95
N LEU A 664 -4.52 14.01 -6.56
CA LEU A 664 -5.76 13.66 -5.86
C LEU A 664 -6.17 12.24 -6.25
N LEU A 665 -6.28 11.37 -5.24
CA LEU A 665 -6.76 9.99 -5.38
C LEU A 665 -8.04 9.83 -4.58
N ASN A 666 -9.11 9.40 -5.22
CA ASN A 666 -10.39 9.15 -4.55
C ASN A 666 -10.63 7.64 -4.41
N GLY A 667 -11.22 7.21 -3.29
CA GLY A 667 -11.52 5.81 -3.05
C GLY A 667 -12.53 5.58 -1.94
N SER A 668 -12.96 4.33 -1.80
CA SER A 668 -13.78 3.82 -0.71
C SER A 668 -13.09 2.60 -0.10
N MET A 669 -12.86 2.62 1.21
CA MET A 669 -12.27 1.51 1.96
C MET A 669 -13.33 0.83 2.82
N GLU A 670 -13.44 -0.49 2.74
CA GLU A 670 -14.31 -1.27 3.63
C GLU A 670 -13.82 -1.24 5.08
N GLU A 671 -14.65 -1.74 6.00
CA GLU A 671 -14.28 -1.84 7.42
C GLU A 671 -12.97 -2.62 7.63
N ASN A 672 -12.09 -2.11 8.51
CA ASN A 672 -10.78 -2.70 8.81
C ASN A 672 -9.87 -2.90 7.58
N ASP A 673 -10.17 -2.29 6.44
CA ASP A 673 -9.40 -2.50 5.21
C ASP A 673 -8.05 -1.79 5.23
N THR A 674 -7.10 -2.29 4.45
CA THR A 674 -5.76 -1.71 4.29
C THR A 674 -5.37 -1.73 2.83
N TRP A 675 -4.89 -0.61 2.31
CA TRP A 675 -4.39 -0.49 0.94
C TRP A 675 -2.90 -0.18 0.95
N ILE A 676 -2.20 -0.62 -0.10
CA ILE A 676 -0.85 -0.14 -0.41
C ILE A 676 -0.89 0.51 -1.78
N ILE A 677 -0.79 1.84 -1.82
CA ILE A 677 -0.69 2.61 -3.05
C ILE A 677 0.78 2.75 -3.41
N LYS A 678 1.18 2.16 -4.54
CA LYS A 678 2.49 2.32 -5.16
C LYS A 678 2.40 3.44 -6.20
N ILE A 679 3.30 4.41 -6.10
CA ILE A 679 3.49 5.47 -7.09
C ILE A 679 4.89 5.33 -7.68
N GLU A 680 4.96 5.00 -8.96
CA GLU A 680 6.21 4.86 -9.69
C GLU A 680 6.37 6.04 -10.64
N LYS A 681 7.54 6.67 -10.61
CA LYS A 681 7.94 7.64 -11.61
C LYS A 681 8.28 6.89 -12.90
N ILE A 682 7.64 7.25 -14.00
CA ILE A 682 7.93 6.71 -15.32
C ILE A 682 8.90 7.66 -16.03
N ASN A 683 9.87 7.09 -16.75
CA ASN A 683 10.71 7.88 -17.64
C ASN A 683 9.89 8.32 -18.85
N ALA A 684 9.65 9.62 -18.95
CA ALA A 684 9.04 10.25 -20.10
C ALA A 684 10.13 10.90 -20.95
N TYR A 685 10.20 10.50 -22.22
CA TYR A 685 11.10 11.08 -23.21
C TYR A 685 10.33 11.98 -24.17
N TYR A 686 11.07 12.83 -24.88
CA TYR A 686 10.50 13.79 -25.82
C TYR A 686 11.24 13.73 -27.15
N VAL A 687 10.48 13.75 -28.24
CA VAL A 687 10.97 13.84 -29.61
C VAL A 687 10.42 15.11 -30.24
N ALA A 688 11.25 15.90 -30.90
CA ALA A 688 10.84 17.12 -31.59
C ALA A 688 11.66 17.32 -32.87
N THR A 689 11.04 17.87 -33.91
CA THR A 689 11.72 18.16 -35.20
C THR A 689 12.90 19.14 -35.10
N TRP A 690 13.01 19.87 -34.00
CA TRP A 690 14.12 20.77 -33.66
C TRP A 690 15.11 20.16 -32.65
N GLY A 691 14.91 18.91 -32.24
CA GLY A 691 15.75 18.20 -31.28
C GLY A 691 17.09 17.71 -31.85
N ASN A 692 17.78 16.89 -31.07
CA ASN A 692 19.03 16.23 -31.49
C ASN A 692 19.11 14.85 -30.82
N ASP A 693 19.38 13.78 -31.56
CA ASP A 693 19.48 12.42 -31.03
C ASP A 693 20.68 12.21 -30.08
N THR A 694 21.56 13.20 -29.94
CA THR A 694 22.58 13.21 -28.88
C THR A 694 22.09 13.81 -27.56
N ASN A 695 20.88 14.38 -27.52
CA ASN A 695 20.28 14.96 -26.32
C ASN A 695 19.85 13.86 -25.33
N PRO A 696 19.57 14.21 -24.05
CA PRO A 696 19.07 13.24 -23.08
C PRO A 696 17.58 12.86 -23.26
N GLY A 697 16.87 13.40 -24.26
CA GLY A 697 15.46 13.11 -24.50
C GLY A 697 14.51 13.79 -23.51
N THR A 698 14.97 14.84 -22.83
CA THR A 698 14.15 15.64 -21.89
C THR A 698 13.25 16.64 -22.63
N PHE A 699 12.28 17.24 -21.93
CA PHE A 699 11.37 18.23 -22.54
C PHE A 699 12.11 19.41 -23.21
N ASP A 700 13.13 19.96 -22.54
CA ASP A 700 13.91 21.11 -23.03
C ASP A 700 15.00 20.71 -24.04
N MET A 701 15.46 19.46 -23.96
CA MET A 701 16.45 18.89 -24.87
C MET A 701 15.91 17.55 -25.42
N PRO A 702 14.96 17.58 -26.36
CA PRO A 702 14.35 16.39 -26.92
C PRO A 702 15.27 15.73 -27.95
N TRP A 703 15.01 14.45 -28.22
CA TRP A 703 15.55 13.75 -29.37
C TRP A 703 14.99 14.28 -30.68
N LEU A 704 15.68 14.02 -31.79
CA LEU A 704 15.26 14.45 -33.11
C LEU A 704 14.30 13.46 -33.76
N THR A 705 14.55 12.16 -33.62
CA THR A 705 13.83 11.10 -34.37
C THR A 705 13.02 10.18 -33.46
N ILE A 706 11.87 9.72 -33.97
CA ILE A 706 11.00 8.74 -33.32
C ILE A 706 11.69 7.37 -33.28
N GLN A 707 12.42 7.02 -34.34
CA GLN A 707 13.22 5.79 -34.38
C GLN A 707 14.29 5.78 -33.27
N HIS A 708 14.94 6.90 -32.98
CA HIS A 708 15.87 6.96 -31.85
C HIS A 708 15.18 6.66 -30.52
N ALA A 709 13.98 7.20 -30.30
CA ALA A 709 13.19 6.86 -29.11
C ALA A 709 12.88 5.36 -29.03
N SER A 710 12.43 4.76 -30.14
CA SER A 710 12.16 3.32 -30.22
C SER A 710 13.39 2.46 -29.87
N ASN A 711 14.59 2.89 -30.27
CA ASN A 711 15.85 2.18 -29.97
C ASN A 711 16.23 2.25 -28.48
N ILE A 712 15.91 3.35 -27.79
CA ILE A 712 16.35 3.62 -26.42
C ILE A 712 15.36 3.12 -25.37
N MET A 713 14.06 3.38 -25.57
CA MET A 713 13.00 3.07 -24.60
C MET A 713 13.02 1.60 -24.16
N LYS A 714 12.58 1.36 -22.92
CA LYS A 714 12.41 0.05 -22.29
C LYS A 714 10.94 -0.15 -21.92
N ALA A 715 10.59 -1.37 -21.51
CA ALA A 715 9.23 -1.68 -21.06
C ALA A 715 8.75 -0.66 -20.00
N GLY A 716 7.54 -0.14 -20.18
CA GLY A 716 6.94 0.89 -19.33
C GLY A 716 7.30 2.34 -19.68
N ASP A 717 8.29 2.59 -20.54
CA ASP A 717 8.67 3.95 -20.94
C ASP A 717 7.64 4.57 -21.90
N ILE A 718 7.56 5.91 -21.88
CA ILE A 718 6.71 6.69 -22.77
C ILE A 718 7.57 7.72 -23.51
N VAL A 719 7.33 7.88 -24.81
CA VAL A 719 7.80 9.05 -25.57
C VAL A 719 6.62 9.92 -25.97
N PHE A 720 6.74 11.23 -25.67
CA PHE A 720 5.86 12.25 -26.22
C PHE A 720 6.50 12.89 -27.45
N ILE A 721 5.83 12.76 -28.58
CA ILE A 721 6.26 13.31 -29.86
C ILE A 721 5.61 14.68 -30.01
N ARG A 722 6.44 15.72 -30.20
CA ARG A 722 6.01 17.11 -30.31
C ARG A 722 5.45 17.41 -31.70
N ASN A 723 4.72 18.52 -31.80
CA ASN A 723 4.12 19.01 -33.02
C ASN A 723 5.15 19.06 -34.17
N GLY A 724 4.84 18.40 -35.29
CA GLY A 724 5.74 18.36 -36.43
C GLY A 724 5.39 17.32 -37.47
N ILE A 725 6.06 17.43 -38.62
CA ILE A 725 6.05 16.44 -39.70
C ILE A 725 7.38 15.70 -39.64
N TYR A 726 7.32 14.38 -39.54
CA TYR A 726 8.45 13.48 -39.38
C TYR A 726 8.57 12.62 -40.64
N HIS A 727 9.67 12.82 -41.38
CA HIS A 727 9.99 12.06 -42.58
C HIS A 727 10.90 10.88 -42.24
N GLU A 728 10.34 9.90 -41.53
CA GLU A 728 11.04 8.68 -41.13
C GLU A 728 10.11 7.47 -41.13
N GLN A 729 10.69 6.29 -41.35
CA GLN A 729 10.04 5.02 -41.08
C GLN A 729 10.42 4.58 -39.66
N VAL A 730 9.45 4.09 -38.89
CA VAL A 730 9.65 3.68 -37.49
C VAL A 730 9.44 2.19 -37.32
N PHE A 731 10.42 1.51 -36.71
CA PHE A 731 10.34 0.12 -36.28
C PHE A 731 10.34 0.04 -34.76
N THR A 732 9.47 -0.81 -34.19
CA THR A 732 9.64 -1.23 -32.79
C THR A 732 10.88 -2.11 -32.65
N THR A 733 11.67 -1.91 -31.59
CA THR A 733 12.92 -2.66 -31.40
C THR A 733 12.98 -3.50 -30.12
N LYS A 734 11.98 -3.35 -29.23
CA LYS A 734 11.90 -4.04 -27.95
C LYS A 734 10.45 -4.30 -27.57
N ASN A 735 10.24 -5.33 -26.76
CA ASN A 735 8.95 -5.63 -26.14
C ASN A 735 8.76 -4.78 -24.88
N GLY A 736 7.52 -4.36 -24.62
CA GLY A 736 7.06 -4.13 -23.26
C GLY A 736 6.86 -5.46 -22.51
N ASN A 737 6.26 -5.42 -21.32
CA ASN A 737 5.88 -6.63 -20.60
C ASN A 737 4.76 -6.36 -19.58
N SER A 738 4.19 -7.43 -19.01
CA SER A 738 3.09 -7.34 -18.04
C SER A 738 3.47 -6.75 -16.67
N THR A 739 4.77 -6.71 -16.33
CA THR A 739 5.26 -6.17 -15.06
C THR A 739 5.46 -4.66 -15.15
N ASP A 740 6.30 -4.24 -16.10
CA ASP A 740 6.70 -2.84 -16.27
C ASP A 740 5.63 -2.07 -17.06
N GLY A 741 5.05 -2.69 -18.10
CA GLY A 741 3.98 -2.15 -18.93
C GLY A 741 4.34 -2.03 -20.41
N TYR A 742 3.51 -1.28 -21.13
CA TYR A 742 3.66 -0.99 -22.55
C TYR A 742 4.83 -0.03 -22.82
N ILE A 743 5.47 -0.16 -23.99
CA ILE A 743 6.23 0.95 -24.57
C ILE A 743 5.25 1.83 -25.31
N THR A 744 5.17 3.11 -24.94
CA THR A 744 4.13 4.02 -25.46
C THR A 744 4.71 5.12 -26.34
N PHE A 745 4.21 5.21 -27.58
CA PHE A 745 4.44 6.30 -28.51
C PHE A 745 3.19 7.18 -28.54
N SER A 746 3.28 8.40 -28.00
CA SER A 746 2.12 9.30 -27.91
C SER A 746 2.46 10.64 -28.55
N ALA A 747 1.51 11.23 -29.29
CA ALA A 747 1.56 12.67 -29.52
C ALA A 747 1.52 13.41 -28.19
N TYR A 748 2.23 14.54 -28.11
CA TYR A 748 2.17 15.43 -26.96
C TYR A 748 0.75 16.02 -26.84
N PRO A 749 0.14 16.08 -25.64
CA PRO A 749 -1.24 16.50 -25.50
C PRO A 749 -1.54 17.85 -26.17
N GLY A 750 -2.53 17.86 -27.08
CA GLY A 750 -2.96 19.05 -27.82
C GLY A 750 -2.10 19.42 -29.03
N GLU A 751 -1.10 18.61 -29.38
CA GLU A 751 -0.22 18.83 -30.53
C GLU A 751 -0.49 17.83 -31.67
N ARG A 752 -0.23 18.24 -32.92
CA ARG A 752 -0.42 17.39 -34.11
C ARG A 752 0.90 16.80 -34.57
N VAL A 753 0.97 15.47 -34.61
CA VAL A 753 2.15 14.71 -35.04
C VAL A 753 1.82 13.96 -36.33
N VAL A 754 2.63 14.17 -37.37
CA VAL A 754 2.46 13.52 -38.67
C VAL A 754 3.72 12.73 -39.02
N ILE A 755 3.57 11.44 -39.34
CA ILE A 755 4.61 10.60 -39.94
C ILE A 755 4.34 10.54 -41.45
N ASP A 756 5.11 11.28 -42.22
CA ASP A 756 4.87 11.50 -43.66
C ASP A 756 5.93 10.79 -44.51
N GLY A 757 5.48 9.84 -45.34
CA GLY A 757 6.33 9.05 -46.23
C GLY A 757 6.95 9.84 -47.40
N ASN A 758 6.52 11.08 -47.66
CA ASN A 758 7.10 11.90 -48.72
C ASN A 758 8.61 12.09 -48.52
N GLY A 759 9.40 11.66 -49.51
CA GLY A 759 10.85 11.80 -49.50
C GLY A 759 11.60 10.76 -48.64
N VAL A 760 10.89 9.80 -48.02
CA VAL A 760 11.50 8.67 -47.32
C VAL A 760 11.93 7.61 -48.33
N ASN A 761 13.22 7.27 -48.36
CA ASN A 761 13.79 6.29 -49.32
C ASN A 761 14.19 4.95 -48.66
N THR A 762 13.96 4.80 -47.36
CA THR A 762 14.48 3.67 -46.56
C THR A 762 13.49 2.50 -46.41
N GLY A 763 12.24 2.68 -46.81
CA GLY A 763 11.20 1.66 -46.76
C GLY A 763 9.85 2.24 -47.20
N ASN A 764 8.83 1.39 -47.28
CA ASN A 764 7.51 1.77 -47.79
C ASN A 764 6.39 1.75 -46.73
N THR A 765 6.70 1.37 -45.48
CA THR A 765 5.74 1.30 -44.37
C THR A 765 6.00 2.42 -43.36
N GLY A 766 4.96 3.09 -42.87
CA GLY A 766 5.13 4.18 -41.90
C GLY A 766 5.60 3.70 -40.54
N PHE A 767 4.82 2.84 -39.91
CA PHE A 767 5.13 2.28 -38.60
C PHE A 767 5.06 0.75 -38.62
N PHE A 768 6.16 0.10 -38.30
CA PHE A 768 6.29 -1.36 -38.32
C PHE A 768 6.44 -1.91 -36.90
N ILE A 769 5.45 -2.68 -36.46
CA ILE A 769 5.34 -3.25 -35.12
C ILE A 769 5.60 -4.76 -35.19
N SER A 770 6.73 -5.19 -34.63
CA SER A 770 7.11 -6.60 -34.51
C SER A 770 7.44 -7.05 -33.09
N HIS A 771 6.94 -6.30 -32.11
CA HIS A 771 7.15 -6.52 -30.68
C HIS A 771 5.83 -6.35 -29.91
N SER A 772 5.70 -7.07 -28.80
CA SER A 772 4.51 -7.07 -27.93
C SER A 772 4.50 -5.94 -26.90
N TYR A 773 3.32 -5.66 -26.34
CA TYR A 773 3.09 -4.60 -25.34
C TYR A 773 3.50 -3.22 -25.88
N ILE A 774 2.95 -2.86 -27.04
CA ILE A 774 3.20 -1.57 -27.72
C ILE A 774 1.91 -0.76 -27.75
N LYS A 775 2.03 0.52 -27.39
CA LYS A 775 0.91 1.46 -27.44
C LYS A 775 1.24 2.65 -28.36
N MET A 776 0.30 3.00 -29.23
CA MET A 776 0.35 4.18 -30.09
C MET A 776 -0.86 5.06 -29.83
N LYS A 777 -0.65 6.38 -29.69
CA LYS A 777 -1.72 7.34 -29.44
C LYS A 777 -1.56 8.66 -30.18
N GLY A 778 -2.60 9.12 -30.86
CA GLY A 778 -2.69 10.50 -31.36
C GLY A 778 -1.83 10.81 -32.58
N ILE A 779 -1.43 9.82 -33.38
CA ILE A 779 -0.48 9.98 -34.48
C ILE A 779 -1.21 9.92 -35.82
N GLU A 780 -0.90 10.88 -36.70
CA GLU A 780 -1.31 10.86 -38.11
C GLU A 780 -0.20 10.22 -38.96
N ILE A 781 -0.54 9.33 -39.89
CA ILE A 781 0.41 8.63 -40.76
C ILE A 781 -0.06 8.72 -42.21
N CYS A 782 0.78 9.23 -43.12
CA CYS A 782 0.36 9.45 -44.50
C CYS A 782 1.45 9.34 -45.57
N ASN A 783 1.01 9.26 -46.83
CA ASN A 783 1.85 9.24 -48.04
C ASN A 783 2.86 8.08 -48.12
N TRP A 784 2.45 6.89 -47.69
CA TRP A 784 3.27 5.67 -47.77
C TRP A 784 2.89 4.83 -48.99
N ASN A 785 3.90 4.36 -49.73
CA ASN A 785 3.70 3.55 -50.94
C ASN A 785 3.18 2.13 -50.67
N ASP A 786 3.21 1.70 -49.40
CA ASP A 786 2.77 0.39 -48.95
C ASP A 786 1.81 0.60 -47.76
N THR A 787 2.14 0.12 -46.56
CA THR A 787 1.26 0.20 -45.38
C THR A 787 1.49 1.43 -44.50
N GLY A 788 0.41 2.05 -43.99
CA GLY A 788 0.51 3.03 -42.91
C GLY A 788 1.09 2.41 -41.64
N ILE A 789 0.40 1.40 -41.08
CA ILE A 789 0.86 0.64 -39.91
C ILE A 789 0.84 -0.85 -40.21
N TRP A 790 1.98 -1.52 -40.05
CA TRP A 790 2.10 -2.97 -40.20
C TRP A 790 2.41 -3.63 -38.87
N ILE A 791 1.63 -4.62 -38.46
CA ILE A 791 1.76 -5.35 -37.20
C ILE A 791 1.96 -6.83 -37.51
N THR A 792 2.99 -7.45 -36.93
CA THR A 792 3.27 -8.87 -37.14
C THR A 792 3.94 -9.48 -35.92
N ASN A 793 3.72 -10.77 -35.64
CA ASN A 793 4.34 -11.55 -34.57
C ASN A 793 4.30 -10.85 -33.19
N SER A 794 3.22 -10.13 -32.92
CA SER A 794 3.10 -9.22 -31.79
C SER A 794 1.83 -9.47 -31.00
N SER A 795 1.83 -9.16 -29.71
CA SER A 795 0.63 -9.27 -28.88
C SER A 795 0.52 -8.19 -27.84
N ASN A 796 -0.69 -7.96 -27.32
CA ASN A 796 -0.98 -6.86 -26.42
C ASN A 796 -0.63 -5.53 -27.11
N ILE A 797 -1.35 -5.21 -28.17
CA ILE A 797 -1.14 -3.98 -28.96
C ILE A 797 -2.33 -3.04 -28.79
N GLU A 798 -2.05 -1.76 -28.56
CA GLU A 798 -3.10 -0.73 -28.46
C GLU A 798 -2.80 0.44 -29.39
N ILE A 799 -3.69 0.72 -30.34
CA ILE A 799 -3.61 1.89 -31.23
C ILE A 799 -4.86 2.72 -30.99
N SER A 800 -4.67 3.99 -30.66
CA SER A 800 -5.78 4.86 -30.25
C SER A 800 -5.67 6.28 -30.81
N ASP A 801 -6.80 6.89 -31.14
CA ASP A 801 -6.88 8.28 -31.60
C ASP A 801 -5.93 8.58 -32.79
N CYS A 802 -5.75 7.61 -33.70
CA CYS A 802 -4.81 7.72 -34.83
C CYS A 802 -5.56 7.89 -36.15
N VAL A 803 -4.90 8.53 -37.11
CA VAL A 803 -5.43 8.74 -38.47
C VAL A 803 -4.41 8.20 -39.48
N VAL A 804 -4.85 7.35 -40.41
CA VAL A 804 -4.00 6.83 -41.48
C VAL A 804 -4.60 7.23 -42.82
N HIS A 805 -3.86 7.93 -43.67
CA HIS A 805 -4.42 8.33 -44.95
C HIS A 805 -3.42 8.48 -46.08
N ASP A 806 -3.93 8.48 -47.30
CA ASP A 806 -3.11 8.58 -48.51
C ASP A 806 -2.03 7.50 -48.64
N VAL A 807 -2.42 6.25 -48.35
CA VAL A 807 -1.55 5.07 -48.33
C VAL A 807 -2.00 4.02 -49.36
N PHE A 808 -1.19 2.98 -49.59
CA PHE A 808 -1.65 1.83 -50.37
C PHE A 808 -2.50 0.88 -49.49
N TYR A 809 -1.96 0.52 -48.33
CA TYR A 809 -2.61 -0.28 -47.28
C TYR A 809 -2.76 0.56 -46.01
N GLY A 810 -3.90 0.52 -45.33
CA GLY A 810 -4.11 1.25 -44.07
C GLY A 810 -3.35 0.63 -42.89
N ILE A 811 -4.04 -0.17 -42.08
CA ILE A 811 -3.47 -0.91 -40.95
C ILE A 811 -3.60 -2.41 -41.17
N GLY A 812 -2.48 -3.14 -41.18
CA GLY A 812 -2.45 -4.59 -41.33
C GLY A 812 -1.99 -5.31 -40.06
N CYS A 813 -2.82 -6.22 -39.54
CA CYS A 813 -2.54 -7.14 -38.44
C CYS A 813 -2.24 -8.55 -38.99
N ALA A 814 -0.97 -8.80 -39.31
CA ALA A 814 -0.51 -9.99 -40.01
C ALA A 814 -0.09 -11.13 -39.06
N ASP A 815 0.64 -12.12 -39.60
CA ASP A 815 1.01 -13.39 -38.99
C ASP A 815 1.38 -13.31 -37.51
N GLY A 816 0.71 -14.12 -36.68
CA GLY A 816 1.01 -14.28 -35.26
C GLY A 816 0.64 -13.07 -34.40
N THR A 817 -0.14 -12.13 -34.93
CA THR A 817 -0.65 -11.00 -34.18
C THR A 817 -1.87 -11.40 -33.36
N HIS A 818 -1.88 -11.15 -32.04
CA HIS A 818 -3.05 -11.47 -31.22
C HIS A 818 -3.21 -10.58 -29.99
N ASP A 819 -4.41 -10.51 -29.43
CA ASP A 819 -4.73 -9.63 -28.30
C ASP A 819 -4.41 -8.16 -28.62
N PHE A 820 -5.21 -7.55 -29.50
CA PHE A 820 -5.00 -6.16 -29.93
C PHE A 820 -6.28 -5.34 -29.89
N LEU A 821 -6.12 -4.04 -29.62
CA LEU A 821 -7.19 -3.06 -29.48
C LEU A 821 -6.91 -1.86 -30.38
N LEU A 822 -7.84 -1.56 -31.28
CA LEU A 822 -7.88 -0.33 -32.05
C LEU A 822 -9.07 0.50 -31.58
N ASN A 823 -8.83 1.74 -31.16
CA ASN A 823 -9.88 2.57 -30.57
C ASN A 823 -9.85 3.99 -31.14
N ASN A 824 -10.93 4.43 -31.76
CA ASN A 824 -11.04 5.76 -32.38
C ASN A 824 -9.95 5.95 -33.45
N VAL A 825 -9.90 5.04 -34.42
CA VAL A 825 -8.93 5.07 -35.53
C VAL A 825 -9.67 5.33 -36.84
N GLU A 826 -9.20 6.30 -37.60
CA GLU A 826 -9.77 6.68 -38.90
C GLU A 826 -8.79 6.38 -40.02
N ILE A 827 -9.28 5.75 -41.10
CA ILE A 827 -8.50 5.45 -42.29
C ILE A 827 -9.23 5.95 -43.54
N TYR A 828 -8.55 6.74 -44.37
CA TYR A 828 -9.11 7.22 -45.63
C TYR A 828 -8.12 7.36 -46.78
N ASN A 829 -8.62 7.41 -48.02
CA ASN A 829 -7.78 7.50 -49.23
C ASN A 829 -6.76 6.35 -49.34
N PHE A 830 -7.21 5.09 -49.27
CA PHE A 830 -6.37 3.89 -49.42
C PHE A 830 -6.60 3.17 -50.76
N THR A 831 -5.65 2.32 -51.18
CA THR A 831 -5.66 1.67 -52.50
C THR A 831 -6.09 0.20 -52.47
N LEU A 832 -5.88 -0.56 -51.39
CA LEU A 832 -6.41 -1.94 -51.28
C LEU A 832 -7.24 -2.19 -50.04
N TYR A 833 -6.81 -1.79 -48.84
CA TYR A 833 -7.65 -1.97 -47.66
C TYR A 833 -7.46 -0.88 -46.63
N GLY A 834 -8.51 -0.64 -45.85
CA GLY A 834 -8.47 0.21 -44.67
C GLY A 834 -7.82 -0.55 -43.51
N PHE A 835 -8.57 -1.48 -42.92
CA PHE A 835 -8.08 -2.39 -41.88
C PHE A 835 -7.98 -3.80 -42.46
N ASP A 836 -6.87 -4.48 -42.21
CA ASP A 836 -6.70 -5.90 -42.51
C ASP A 836 -6.26 -6.66 -41.26
N ALA A 837 -6.81 -7.85 -41.03
CA ALA A 837 -6.35 -8.75 -39.96
C ALA A 837 -6.04 -10.15 -40.49
N SER A 838 -5.29 -10.22 -41.59
CA SER A 838 -5.00 -11.46 -42.30
C SER A 838 -3.59 -12.01 -42.08
N PRO A 839 -3.43 -13.22 -41.49
CA PRO A 839 -2.13 -13.84 -41.31
C PRO A 839 -1.59 -14.53 -42.58
N SER A 840 -1.98 -14.15 -43.80
CA SER A 840 -1.43 -14.60 -45.12
C SER A 840 -0.75 -15.99 -45.22
N GLY A 841 -1.30 -17.04 -44.59
CA GLY A 841 -0.74 -18.41 -44.54
C GLY A 841 0.26 -18.71 -43.41
N GLY A 842 0.59 -17.75 -42.55
CA GLY A 842 1.39 -17.89 -41.34
C GLY A 842 0.58 -18.21 -40.07
N LYS A 843 1.10 -17.80 -38.91
CA LYS A 843 0.48 -18.08 -37.59
C LYS A 843 -0.83 -17.31 -37.44
N ALA A 844 -1.80 -17.92 -36.75
CA ALA A 844 -3.13 -17.35 -36.58
C ALA A 844 -3.14 -15.92 -36.03
N CYS A 845 -4.09 -15.11 -36.52
CA CYS A 845 -4.41 -13.78 -36.01
C CYS A 845 -5.72 -13.84 -35.22
N TYR A 846 -5.76 -13.38 -33.96
CA TYR A 846 -6.96 -13.58 -33.13
C TYR A 846 -7.08 -12.59 -31.96
N ASN A 847 -8.27 -12.53 -31.34
CA ASN A 847 -8.58 -11.63 -30.22
C ASN A 847 -8.36 -10.14 -30.55
N GLY A 848 -8.88 -9.69 -31.70
CA GLY A 848 -8.85 -8.29 -32.10
C GLY A 848 -10.12 -7.55 -31.67
N THR A 849 -9.99 -6.32 -31.17
CA THR A 849 -11.13 -5.45 -30.85
C THR A 849 -10.98 -4.11 -31.56
N PHE A 850 -12.03 -3.67 -32.24
CA PHE A 850 -12.12 -2.40 -32.94
C PHE A 850 -13.28 -1.59 -32.34
N ASN A 851 -12.99 -0.39 -31.83
CA ASN A 851 -13.97 0.47 -31.19
C ASN A 851 -13.98 1.83 -31.88
N ASN A 852 -15.13 2.28 -32.37
CA ASN A 852 -15.27 3.59 -33.01
C ASN A 852 -14.27 3.79 -34.17
N CYS A 853 -13.97 2.73 -34.92
CA CYS A 853 -13.05 2.81 -36.05
C CYS A 853 -13.81 3.11 -37.34
N THR A 854 -13.21 3.94 -38.21
CA THR A 854 -13.82 4.34 -39.48
C THR A 854 -12.87 4.05 -40.63
N ALA A 855 -13.37 3.42 -41.70
CA ALA A 855 -12.64 3.25 -42.96
C ALA A 855 -13.48 3.81 -44.11
N HIS A 856 -12.93 4.73 -44.91
CA HIS A 856 -13.69 5.29 -46.03
C HIS A 856 -12.85 5.79 -47.20
N SER A 857 -13.51 6.14 -48.31
CA SER A 857 -12.88 6.74 -49.49
C SER A 857 -11.75 5.88 -50.08
N GLY A 858 -12.10 4.64 -50.47
CA GLY A 858 -11.26 3.80 -51.30
C GLY A 858 -10.92 4.49 -52.63
N ARG A 859 -9.75 4.22 -53.21
CA ARG A 859 -9.26 4.94 -54.40
C ARG A 859 -9.54 4.27 -55.74
N ASP A 860 -9.91 2.98 -55.74
CA ASP A 860 -10.11 2.21 -56.98
C ASP A 860 -11.37 1.36 -56.90
N GLU A 861 -12.46 1.84 -57.50
CA GLU A 861 -13.74 1.13 -57.60
C GLU A 861 -13.67 -0.18 -58.40
N ASN A 862 -12.57 -0.42 -59.13
CA ASN A 862 -12.38 -1.62 -59.94
C ASN A 862 -11.48 -2.66 -59.26
N GLN A 863 -11.04 -2.41 -58.02
CA GLN A 863 -10.32 -3.37 -57.19
C GLN A 863 -11.12 -3.69 -55.92
N ASN A 864 -10.78 -4.79 -55.26
CA ASN A 864 -11.35 -5.20 -53.97
C ASN A 864 -10.81 -4.29 -52.85
N VAL A 865 -11.22 -3.02 -52.88
CA VAL A 865 -10.74 -1.98 -51.99
C VAL A 865 -11.58 -1.96 -50.72
N ASP A 866 -11.30 -2.88 -49.80
CA ASP A 866 -12.21 -3.18 -48.70
C ASP A 866 -11.97 -2.29 -47.49
N GLY A 867 -13.03 -1.93 -46.77
CA GLY A 867 -12.90 -1.13 -45.55
C GLY A 867 -12.26 -1.93 -44.42
N PHE A 868 -12.87 -3.06 -44.06
CA PHE A 868 -12.39 -4.02 -43.07
C PHE A 868 -12.24 -5.40 -43.71
N ALA A 869 -11.03 -5.80 -44.07
CA ALA A 869 -10.69 -7.06 -44.71
C ALA A 869 -10.17 -8.09 -43.70
N LEU A 870 -10.93 -9.14 -43.41
CA LEU A 870 -10.50 -10.27 -42.56
C LEU A 870 -10.40 -11.53 -43.42
N GLY A 871 -9.77 -11.42 -44.61
CA GLY A 871 -10.03 -12.30 -45.74
C GLY A 871 -9.18 -13.58 -45.86
N HIS A 872 -8.02 -13.69 -45.19
CA HIS A 872 -7.07 -14.78 -45.48
C HIS A 872 -6.41 -15.47 -44.28
N GLY A 873 -6.60 -16.79 -44.16
CA GLY A 873 -5.84 -17.65 -43.23
C GLY A 873 -6.62 -18.06 -41.97
N THR A 874 -5.91 -18.39 -40.88
CA THR A 874 -6.56 -18.83 -39.63
C THR A 874 -6.82 -17.63 -38.73
N GLN A 875 -8.09 -17.23 -38.62
CA GLN A 875 -8.50 -16.03 -37.91
C GLN A 875 -9.74 -16.29 -37.03
N GLN A 876 -9.77 -15.75 -35.81
CA GLN A 876 -10.92 -15.91 -34.92
C GLN A 876 -11.02 -14.86 -33.80
N ASN A 877 -12.22 -14.74 -33.22
CA ASN A 877 -12.51 -13.94 -32.03
C ASN A 877 -12.29 -12.43 -32.25
N PHE A 878 -13.07 -11.83 -33.15
CA PHE A 878 -13.04 -10.39 -33.39
C PHE A 878 -14.29 -9.70 -32.86
N VAL A 879 -14.11 -8.49 -32.33
CA VAL A 879 -15.21 -7.65 -31.86
C VAL A 879 -15.10 -6.28 -32.50
N PHE A 880 -16.17 -5.83 -33.15
CA PHE A 880 -16.32 -4.48 -33.70
C PHE A 880 -17.42 -3.78 -32.94
N ASN A 881 -17.15 -2.62 -32.36
CA ASN A 881 -18.11 -1.80 -31.65
C ASN A 881 -18.17 -0.41 -32.30
N HIS A 882 -19.35 -0.01 -32.77
CA HIS A 882 -19.57 1.32 -33.36
C HIS A 882 -18.59 1.65 -34.50
N CYS A 883 -18.24 0.67 -35.32
CA CYS A 883 -17.36 0.88 -36.47
C CYS A 883 -18.18 1.29 -37.70
N THR A 884 -17.62 2.17 -38.53
CA THR A 884 -18.31 2.74 -39.70
C THR A 884 -17.48 2.54 -40.95
N VAL A 885 -18.12 2.21 -42.06
CA VAL A 885 -17.47 2.03 -43.36
C VAL A 885 -18.33 2.56 -44.50
N TYR A 886 -17.71 3.30 -45.44
CA TYR A 886 -18.40 3.84 -46.61
C TYR A 886 -17.47 4.25 -47.76
N ASP A 887 -18.00 4.39 -48.98
CA ASP A 887 -17.23 4.71 -50.20
C ASP A 887 -16.05 3.74 -50.42
N VAL A 888 -16.29 2.43 -50.29
CA VAL A 888 -15.31 1.34 -50.46
C VAL A 888 -15.90 0.22 -51.32
N PHE A 889 -15.13 -0.80 -51.68
CA PHE A 889 -15.64 -1.95 -52.43
C PHE A 889 -16.53 -2.83 -51.55
N ASP A 890 -15.96 -3.68 -50.69
CA ASP A 890 -16.67 -4.34 -49.61
C ASP A 890 -16.49 -3.57 -48.28
N GLY A 891 -17.57 -3.38 -47.54
CA GLY A 891 -17.57 -2.67 -46.27
C GLY A 891 -16.84 -3.46 -45.18
N PHE A 892 -17.54 -4.43 -44.61
CA PHE A 892 -17.00 -5.44 -43.70
C PHE A 892 -16.89 -6.77 -44.44
N ASP A 893 -15.67 -7.11 -44.87
CA ASP A 893 -15.35 -8.38 -45.51
C ASP A 893 -14.82 -9.37 -44.45
N ILE A 894 -15.72 -10.11 -43.81
CA ILE A 894 -15.45 -10.91 -42.60
C ILE A 894 -15.25 -12.39 -42.95
N SER A 895 -14.00 -12.79 -43.15
CA SER A 895 -13.59 -14.20 -43.25
C SER A 895 -12.88 -14.70 -41.98
N ALA A 896 -13.47 -14.38 -40.82
CA ALA A 896 -12.99 -14.82 -39.50
C ALA A 896 -14.10 -15.41 -38.63
N ARG A 897 -13.78 -16.50 -37.90
CA ARG A 897 -14.73 -17.20 -37.02
C ARG A 897 -14.98 -16.46 -35.70
N ASN A 898 -16.13 -16.67 -35.09
CA ASN A 898 -16.49 -16.10 -33.78
C ASN A 898 -16.36 -14.57 -33.76
N THR A 899 -17.00 -13.91 -34.72
CA THR A 899 -16.91 -12.45 -34.88
C THR A 899 -18.21 -11.79 -34.44
N THR A 900 -18.14 -10.70 -33.68
CA THR A 900 -19.31 -9.91 -33.27
C THR A 900 -19.16 -8.48 -33.74
N LEU A 901 -20.17 -7.97 -34.44
CA LEU A 901 -20.30 -6.57 -34.84
C LEU A 901 -21.48 -5.98 -34.07
N PHE A 902 -21.20 -4.99 -33.24
CA PHE A 902 -22.16 -4.31 -32.38
C PHE A 902 -22.28 -2.84 -32.79
N SER A 903 -23.48 -2.39 -33.13
CA SER A 903 -23.78 -1.03 -33.60
C SER A 903 -22.87 -0.55 -34.75
N CYS A 904 -22.50 -1.43 -35.67
CA CYS A 904 -21.67 -1.07 -36.82
C CYS A 904 -22.53 -0.57 -38.00
N SER A 905 -21.96 0.28 -38.86
CA SER A 905 -22.65 0.85 -40.03
C SER A 905 -21.84 0.64 -41.31
N ALA A 906 -22.48 0.15 -42.37
CA ALA A 906 -21.90 -0.01 -43.69
C ALA A 906 -22.81 0.61 -44.77
N HIS A 907 -22.33 1.60 -45.50
CA HIS A 907 -23.16 2.27 -46.52
C HIS A 907 -22.38 2.79 -47.70
N ASP A 908 -23.05 3.07 -48.81
CA ASP A 908 -22.43 3.58 -50.05
C ASP A 908 -21.26 2.70 -50.54
N CYS A 909 -21.28 1.39 -50.24
CA CYS A 909 -20.26 0.45 -50.71
C CYS A 909 -20.55 0.03 -52.17
N TRP A 910 -19.50 -0.06 -52.98
CA TRP A 910 -19.56 -0.42 -54.41
C TRP A 910 -19.86 -1.90 -54.66
N ASN A 911 -19.79 -2.74 -53.62
CA ASN A 911 -20.22 -4.13 -53.64
C ASN A 911 -21.12 -4.44 -52.43
N GLY A 912 -20.62 -5.13 -51.40
CA GLY A 912 -21.40 -5.54 -50.22
C GLY A 912 -21.13 -4.68 -48.98
N GLY A 913 -22.16 -4.45 -48.17
CA GLY A 913 -22.03 -3.78 -46.87
C GLY A 913 -21.39 -4.71 -45.82
N PHE A 914 -22.03 -5.84 -45.55
CA PHE A 914 -21.51 -6.90 -44.67
C PHE A 914 -21.39 -8.22 -45.44
N LYS A 915 -20.16 -8.62 -45.75
CA LYS A 915 -19.83 -9.89 -46.39
C LYS A 915 -19.31 -10.89 -45.36
N LEU A 916 -20.01 -12.00 -45.18
CA LEU A 916 -19.84 -12.89 -44.05
C LEU A 916 -19.52 -14.31 -44.56
N TRP A 917 -18.24 -14.69 -44.49
CA TRP A 917 -17.74 -15.93 -45.11
C TRP A 917 -17.59 -17.11 -44.16
N GLN A 918 -17.46 -16.86 -42.86
CA GLN A 918 -17.05 -17.88 -41.88
C GLN A 918 -18.15 -18.13 -40.82
N ASP A 919 -17.87 -19.05 -39.89
CA ASP A 919 -18.82 -19.52 -38.88
C ASP A 919 -18.87 -18.64 -37.60
N ASN A 920 -20.06 -18.60 -36.98
CA ASN A 920 -20.41 -17.89 -35.76
C ASN A 920 -20.16 -16.38 -35.84
N ILE A 921 -20.74 -15.73 -36.85
CA ILE A 921 -20.71 -14.27 -36.98
C ILE A 921 -22.05 -13.69 -36.51
N THR A 922 -22.00 -12.68 -35.65
CA THR A 922 -23.18 -12.03 -35.08
C THR A 922 -23.17 -10.53 -35.35
N LEU A 923 -24.25 -10.02 -35.94
CA LEU A 923 -24.51 -8.58 -36.11
C LEU A 923 -25.61 -8.18 -35.13
N ILE A 924 -25.34 -7.16 -34.33
CA ILE A 924 -26.24 -6.68 -33.28
C ILE A 924 -26.40 -5.17 -33.43
N ASN A 925 -27.63 -4.69 -33.56
CA ASN A 925 -27.92 -3.27 -33.81
C ASN A 925 -27.20 -2.71 -35.06
N CYS A 926 -26.81 -3.52 -36.05
CA CYS A 926 -26.07 -2.99 -37.19
C CYS A 926 -26.99 -2.28 -38.21
N LEU A 927 -26.41 -1.34 -38.95
CA LEU A 927 -27.05 -0.60 -40.04
C LEU A 927 -26.33 -0.91 -41.36
N SER A 928 -27.08 -1.25 -42.40
CA SER A 928 -26.54 -1.34 -43.77
C SER A 928 -27.46 -0.65 -44.74
N TYR A 929 -26.95 0.27 -45.57
CA TYR A 929 -27.81 0.97 -46.52
C TYR A 929 -27.12 1.50 -47.77
N HIS A 930 -27.89 1.62 -48.87
CA HIS A 930 -27.42 2.22 -50.13
C HIS A 930 -26.15 1.57 -50.70
N ASN A 931 -26.02 0.25 -50.51
CA ASN A 931 -24.94 -0.55 -51.08
C ASN A 931 -25.32 -1.07 -52.49
N VAL A 932 -24.33 -1.26 -53.36
CA VAL A 932 -24.58 -1.61 -54.77
C VAL A 932 -25.09 -3.04 -54.92
N ILE A 933 -24.43 -4.05 -54.35
CA ILE A 933 -24.85 -5.44 -54.50
C ILE A 933 -25.74 -5.86 -53.33
N SER A 934 -25.18 -5.86 -52.13
CA SER A 934 -25.82 -6.46 -50.96
C SER A 934 -25.69 -5.60 -49.71
N ASN A 935 -26.73 -5.58 -48.87
CA ASN A 935 -26.59 -5.04 -47.52
C ASN A 935 -25.94 -6.08 -46.58
N VAL A 936 -26.33 -7.35 -46.72
CA VAL A 936 -25.70 -8.51 -46.07
C VAL A 936 -25.58 -9.65 -47.08
N GLU A 937 -24.42 -10.29 -47.11
CA GLU A 937 -24.09 -11.42 -47.98
C GLU A 937 -23.49 -12.55 -47.15
N LEU A 938 -24.09 -13.72 -47.28
CA LEU A 938 -23.61 -14.97 -46.70
C LEU A 938 -23.00 -15.77 -47.86
N ASP A 939 -21.69 -15.64 -48.00
CA ASP A 939 -20.90 -16.15 -49.13
C ASP A 939 -20.37 -17.57 -48.83
N TRP A 940 -20.09 -18.34 -49.88
CA TRP A 940 -19.67 -19.72 -49.82
C TRP A 940 -18.15 -19.89 -49.69
N ASP A 941 -17.68 -20.28 -48.50
CA ASP A 941 -16.27 -20.62 -48.26
C ASP A 941 -15.95 -22.13 -48.35
N GLY A 942 -16.98 -22.97 -48.51
CA GLY A 942 -16.88 -24.44 -48.54
C GLY A 942 -17.33 -25.16 -47.26
N GLU A 943 -17.55 -24.45 -46.15
CA GLU A 943 -17.96 -25.00 -44.86
C GLU A 943 -19.23 -24.30 -44.36
N PRO A 944 -20.29 -25.03 -43.93
CA PRO A 944 -21.51 -24.42 -43.41
C PRO A 944 -21.24 -23.48 -42.22
N GLY A 945 -21.69 -22.24 -42.31
CA GLY A 945 -21.54 -21.22 -41.27
C GLY A 945 -22.85 -20.85 -40.57
N LYS A 946 -22.76 -20.38 -39.32
CA LYS A 946 -23.87 -19.82 -38.56
C LYS A 946 -23.76 -18.31 -38.45
N ILE A 947 -24.79 -17.63 -38.94
CA ILE A 947 -24.91 -16.17 -38.94
C ILE A 947 -26.13 -15.76 -38.11
N VAL A 948 -25.94 -14.74 -37.28
CA VAL A 948 -26.97 -14.25 -36.37
C VAL A 948 -27.14 -12.75 -36.55
N LEU A 949 -28.34 -12.32 -36.93
CA LEU A 949 -28.73 -10.92 -37.12
C LEU A 949 -29.75 -10.57 -36.04
N GLN A 950 -29.44 -9.58 -35.21
CA GLN A 950 -30.25 -9.20 -34.05
C GLN A 950 -30.46 -7.69 -34.06
N ASN A 951 -31.73 -7.27 -34.12
CA ASN A 951 -32.07 -5.86 -34.03
C ASN A 951 -31.36 -5.02 -35.10
N CYS A 952 -31.17 -5.52 -36.32
CA CYS A 952 -30.47 -4.78 -37.39
C CYS A 952 -31.44 -4.08 -38.34
N ASN A 953 -30.98 -3.00 -39.00
CA ASN A 953 -31.71 -2.35 -40.09
C ASN A 953 -30.93 -2.48 -41.41
N PHE A 954 -31.57 -3.06 -42.42
CA PHE A 954 -31.01 -3.24 -43.76
C PHE A 954 -31.93 -2.53 -44.76
N VAL A 955 -31.40 -1.50 -45.41
CA VAL A 955 -32.21 -0.55 -46.18
C VAL A 955 -31.66 -0.30 -47.58
N ASP A 956 -32.49 -0.45 -48.61
CA ASP A 956 -32.23 0.06 -49.97
C ASP A 956 -30.86 -0.29 -50.59
N SER A 957 -30.54 -1.58 -50.72
CA SER A 957 -29.47 -2.07 -51.62
C SER A 957 -29.95 -2.13 -53.08
N GLN A 958 -29.09 -2.07 -54.10
CA GLN A 958 -29.56 -2.14 -55.49
C GLN A 958 -29.97 -3.55 -55.94
N VAL A 959 -29.37 -4.63 -55.40
CA VAL A 959 -29.67 -6.02 -55.84
C VAL A 959 -30.31 -6.87 -54.74
N TYR A 960 -29.71 -6.94 -53.55
CA TYR A 960 -30.18 -7.79 -52.45
C TYR A 960 -30.08 -7.12 -51.09
N ASN A 961 -31.15 -7.05 -50.29
CA ASN A 961 -30.97 -6.61 -48.90
C ASN A 961 -30.20 -7.68 -48.13
N ILE A 962 -30.65 -8.93 -48.16
CA ILE A 962 -29.90 -10.08 -47.64
C ILE A 962 -29.80 -11.14 -48.73
N TRP A 963 -28.58 -11.56 -49.03
CA TRP A 963 -28.26 -12.60 -50.00
C TRP A 963 -27.60 -13.80 -49.33
N ILE A 964 -28.16 -14.99 -49.57
CA ILE A 964 -27.69 -16.25 -48.99
C ILE A 964 -27.36 -17.20 -50.14
N GLU A 965 -26.06 -17.40 -50.39
CA GLU A 965 -25.55 -18.21 -51.49
C GLU A 965 -25.63 -19.72 -51.21
N ASN A 966 -25.27 -20.13 -50.00
CA ASN A 966 -25.15 -21.55 -49.66
C ASN A 966 -26.34 -22.05 -48.82
N SER A 967 -27.03 -23.08 -49.30
CA SER A 967 -28.16 -23.71 -48.58
C SER A 967 -27.79 -24.38 -47.26
N SER A 968 -26.50 -24.52 -46.97
CA SER A 968 -26.04 -25.11 -45.71
C SER A 968 -25.81 -24.09 -44.60
N ASP A 969 -25.74 -22.79 -44.92
CA ASP A 969 -25.47 -21.76 -43.91
C ASP A 969 -26.72 -21.45 -43.10
N GLU A 970 -26.60 -21.47 -41.77
CA GLU A 970 -27.70 -21.18 -40.87
C GLU A 970 -27.84 -19.67 -40.66
N LEU A 971 -28.95 -19.09 -41.09
CA LEU A 971 -29.30 -17.70 -40.80
C LEU A 971 -30.32 -17.64 -39.65
N TYR A 972 -29.94 -16.98 -38.56
CA TYR A 972 -30.83 -16.61 -37.45
C TYR A 972 -31.12 -15.11 -37.53
N MET A 973 -32.38 -14.72 -37.75
CA MET A 973 -32.75 -13.32 -37.95
C MET A 973 -33.91 -12.91 -37.05
N TYR A 974 -33.63 -12.10 -36.02
CA TYR A 974 -34.64 -11.68 -35.05
C TYR A 974 -34.65 -10.17 -34.87
N ASN A 975 -35.86 -9.61 -34.73
CA ASN A 975 -36.06 -8.18 -34.53
C ASN A 975 -35.41 -7.32 -35.63
N CYS A 976 -35.24 -7.81 -36.87
CA CYS A 976 -34.59 -7.04 -37.93
C CYS A 976 -35.61 -6.31 -38.82
N ILE A 977 -35.21 -5.17 -39.37
CA ILE A 977 -35.99 -4.39 -40.35
C ILE A 977 -35.32 -4.48 -41.71
N LEU A 978 -36.02 -5.04 -42.70
CA LEU A 978 -35.60 -5.11 -44.10
C LEU A 978 -36.54 -4.24 -44.92
N VAL A 979 -36.03 -3.15 -45.50
CA VAL A 979 -36.86 -2.11 -46.13
C VAL A 979 -36.23 -1.56 -47.42
N GLY A 980 -37.03 -1.44 -48.48
CA GLY A 980 -36.78 -0.52 -49.60
C GLY A 980 -35.91 -1.10 -50.72
N GLY A 981 -35.92 -0.38 -51.86
CA GLY A 981 -35.24 -0.71 -53.12
C GLY A 981 -36.13 -1.47 -54.10
N ASP A 982 -35.89 -1.37 -55.41
CA ASP A 982 -36.53 -2.23 -56.43
C ASP A 982 -35.68 -3.49 -56.62
N ASN A 983 -35.52 -4.26 -55.54
CA ASN A 983 -34.53 -5.33 -55.39
C ASN A 983 -35.18 -6.66 -54.98
N ILE A 984 -34.39 -7.62 -54.47
CA ILE A 984 -34.91 -8.74 -53.67
C ILE A 984 -34.58 -8.49 -52.20
N GLY A 985 -35.60 -8.48 -51.33
CA GLY A 985 -35.42 -8.25 -49.90
C GLY A 985 -34.58 -9.36 -49.23
N LEU A 986 -35.09 -10.59 -49.24
CA LEU A 986 -34.39 -11.76 -48.71
C LEU A 986 -34.26 -12.82 -49.82
N ALA A 987 -33.04 -13.12 -50.24
CA ALA A 987 -32.75 -14.05 -51.33
C ALA A 987 -32.03 -15.30 -50.83
N PHE A 988 -32.57 -16.47 -51.16
CA PHE A 988 -31.91 -17.77 -51.04
C PHE A 988 -31.62 -18.29 -52.45
N GLU A 989 -30.36 -18.53 -52.78
CA GLU A 989 -29.98 -19.00 -54.13
C GLU A 989 -30.44 -20.42 -54.43
N GLU A 990 -30.56 -21.24 -53.39
CA GLU A 990 -30.91 -22.65 -53.48
C GLU A 990 -32.28 -22.94 -52.86
N MET A 991 -32.93 -24.02 -53.31
CA MET A 991 -34.26 -24.45 -52.83
C MET A 991 -34.17 -25.19 -51.49
N ASN A 992 -33.81 -24.49 -50.42
CA ASN A 992 -33.75 -25.03 -49.05
C ASN A 992 -34.23 -24.00 -48.03
N MET A 993 -34.99 -24.44 -47.04
CA MET A 993 -35.48 -23.62 -45.92
C MET A 993 -35.08 -24.16 -44.54
N ASN A 994 -34.41 -25.31 -44.45
CA ASN A 994 -34.08 -25.92 -43.15
C ASN A 994 -33.00 -25.16 -42.38
N ASN A 995 -32.38 -24.17 -43.01
CA ASN A 995 -31.26 -23.37 -42.53
C ASN A 995 -31.66 -21.92 -42.21
N TYR A 996 -32.94 -21.57 -42.34
CA TYR A 996 -33.45 -20.26 -41.96
C TYR A 996 -34.23 -20.34 -40.64
N PHE A 997 -33.93 -19.45 -39.71
CA PHE A 997 -34.56 -19.34 -38.40
C PHE A 997 -34.85 -17.86 -38.13
N GLY A 998 -36.06 -17.40 -38.43
CA GLY A 998 -36.41 -15.98 -38.31
C GLY A 998 -37.72 -15.75 -37.58
N ASP A 999 -37.81 -14.70 -36.77
CA ASP A 999 -39.10 -14.26 -36.23
C ASP A 999 -39.04 -12.79 -35.76
N TYR A 1000 -40.21 -12.14 -35.62
CA TYR A 1000 -40.33 -10.75 -35.18
C TYR A 1000 -39.57 -9.74 -36.07
N ASN A 1001 -39.55 -9.97 -37.38
CA ASN A 1001 -38.91 -9.07 -38.35
C ASN A 1001 -39.94 -8.14 -39.02
N ILE A 1002 -39.50 -7.04 -39.62
CA ILE A 1002 -40.34 -6.20 -40.51
C ILE A 1002 -39.85 -6.36 -41.95
N PHE A 1003 -40.76 -6.75 -42.84
CA PHE A 1003 -40.48 -6.88 -44.26
C PHE A 1003 -41.16 -5.77 -45.08
N HIS A 1004 -40.37 -5.16 -45.96
CA HIS A 1004 -40.81 -4.27 -47.03
C HIS A 1004 -39.83 -4.35 -48.21
N ASN A 1005 -40.34 -4.15 -49.43
CA ASN A 1005 -39.54 -4.01 -50.65
C ASN A 1005 -40.30 -3.05 -51.58
N ASP A 1006 -39.66 -2.21 -52.40
CA ASP A 1006 -40.42 -1.36 -53.35
C ASP A 1006 -41.06 -2.21 -54.46
N ASN A 1007 -40.44 -3.36 -54.75
CA ASN A 1007 -41.06 -4.42 -55.55
C ASN A 1007 -41.93 -5.34 -54.69
N PHE A 1008 -43.20 -4.97 -54.51
CA PHE A 1008 -44.13 -5.71 -53.64
C PHE A 1008 -44.33 -7.17 -54.04
N ALA A 1009 -44.02 -7.55 -55.29
CA ALA A 1009 -44.17 -8.91 -55.78
C ALA A 1009 -43.03 -9.83 -55.37
N ARG A 1010 -41.87 -9.28 -54.98
CA ARG A 1010 -40.63 -10.04 -54.81
C ARG A 1010 -39.89 -9.65 -53.53
N VAL A 1011 -40.53 -9.83 -52.39
CA VAL A 1011 -39.95 -9.49 -51.07
C VAL A 1011 -38.97 -10.58 -50.63
N ILE A 1012 -39.36 -11.85 -50.80
CA ILE A 1012 -38.54 -13.01 -50.50
C ILE A 1012 -38.47 -13.90 -51.75
N SER A 1013 -37.29 -14.40 -52.08
CA SER A 1013 -37.08 -15.31 -53.20
C SER A 1013 -36.29 -16.54 -52.76
N VAL A 1014 -36.78 -17.74 -53.10
CA VAL A 1014 -36.12 -19.03 -52.81
C VAL A 1014 -35.84 -19.74 -54.13
N GLY A 1015 -34.59 -20.10 -54.37
CA GLY A 1015 -34.12 -20.74 -55.60
C GLY A 1015 -34.31 -19.91 -56.86
N TYR A 1016 -34.58 -18.61 -56.73
CA TYR A 1016 -35.03 -17.71 -57.80
C TYR A 1016 -36.29 -18.18 -58.56
N THR A 1017 -37.05 -19.12 -57.98
CA THR A 1017 -38.25 -19.70 -58.59
C THR A 1017 -39.50 -19.49 -57.75
N ASP A 1018 -39.36 -19.59 -56.43
CA ASP A 1018 -40.45 -19.33 -55.49
C ASP A 1018 -40.31 -17.88 -54.99
N GLU A 1019 -41.29 -17.04 -55.31
CA GLU A 1019 -41.30 -15.62 -54.93
C GLU A 1019 -42.51 -15.32 -54.07
N PHE A 1020 -42.28 -14.60 -52.97
CA PHE A 1020 -43.31 -14.20 -52.02
C PHE A 1020 -43.48 -12.69 -52.03
N SER A 1021 -44.71 -12.25 -52.26
CA SER A 1021 -45.10 -10.85 -52.20
C SER A 1021 -45.30 -10.37 -50.75
N LEU A 1022 -45.42 -9.05 -50.55
CA LEU A 1022 -45.81 -8.50 -49.23
C LEU A 1022 -47.14 -9.09 -48.73
N ASN A 1023 -48.08 -9.37 -49.65
CA ASN A 1023 -49.35 -10.00 -49.29
C ASN A 1023 -49.19 -11.47 -48.90
N ASP A 1024 -48.21 -12.18 -49.46
CA ASP A 1024 -47.93 -13.57 -49.10
C ASP A 1024 -47.35 -13.66 -47.68
N ILE A 1025 -46.52 -12.70 -47.29
CA ILE A 1025 -46.03 -12.58 -45.91
C ILE A 1025 -47.19 -12.22 -44.97
N LEU A 1026 -47.97 -11.18 -45.28
CA LEU A 1026 -49.10 -10.73 -44.47
C LEU A 1026 -50.15 -11.82 -44.21
N ASN A 1027 -50.42 -12.67 -45.21
CA ASN A 1027 -51.42 -13.74 -45.10
C ASN A 1027 -50.84 -15.04 -44.51
N GLY A 1028 -49.57 -15.06 -44.11
CA GLY A 1028 -48.88 -16.22 -43.54
C GLY A 1028 -48.49 -17.29 -44.55
N THR A 1029 -48.54 -17.02 -45.86
CA THR A 1029 -48.04 -17.95 -46.90
C THR A 1029 -46.56 -18.22 -46.69
N TRP A 1030 -45.76 -17.17 -46.45
CA TRP A 1030 -44.33 -17.31 -46.13
C TRP A 1030 -44.13 -18.13 -44.86
N ALA A 1031 -44.78 -17.77 -43.75
CA ALA A 1031 -44.61 -18.46 -42.48
C ALA A 1031 -44.95 -19.95 -42.53
N ASN A 1032 -45.95 -20.32 -43.33
CA ASN A 1032 -46.27 -21.74 -43.58
C ASN A 1032 -45.25 -22.45 -44.49
N TYR A 1033 -44.60 -21.72 -45.40
CA TYR A 1033 -43.59 -22.27 -46.30
C TYR A 1033 -42.24 -22.46 -45.59
N SER A 1034 -41.78 -21.46 -44.84
CA SER A 1034 -40.52 -21.50 -44.10
C SER A 1034 -40.63 -22.28 -42.79
N GLY A 1035 -41.79 -22.25 -42.13
CA GLY A 1035 -41.95 -22.71 -40.75
C GLY A 1035 -41.49 -21.69 -39.71
N GLU A 1036 -41.19 -20.47 -40.12
CA GLU A 1036 -40.61 -19.37 -39.34
C GLU A 1036 -41.42 -18.06 -39.56
N ASP A 1037 -41.05 -16.95 -38.95
CA ASP A 1037 -41.65 -15.61 -39.15
C ASP A 1037 -43.15 -15.48 -38.83
N PHE A 1038 -43.68 -16.29 -37.91
CA PHE A 1038 -45.09 -16.24 -37.52
C PHE A 1038 -45.51 -14.93 -36.84
N ASN A 1039 -44.58 -14.21 -36.21
CA ASN A 1039 -44.81 -12.93 -35.56
C ASN A 1039 -44.22 -11.75 -36.34
N SER A 1040 -43.64 -11.99 -37.51
CA SER A 1040 -43.07 -10.95 -38.36
C SER A 1040 -44.17 -10.09 -38.99
N LEU A 1041 -43.85 -8.81 -39.19
CA LEU A 1041 -44.75 -7.77 -39.67
C LEU A 1041 -44.38 -7.36 -41.09
N VAL A 1042 -45.32 -6.70 -41.77
CA VAL A 1042 -45.09 -6.09 -43.09
C VAL A 1042 -45.36 -4.60 -43.04
N SER A 1043 -44.60 -3.83 -43.81
CA SER A 1043 -44.95 -2.45 -44.13
C SER A 1043 -45.17 -2.28 -45.63
N PHE A 1044 -46.19 -1.50 -46.00
CA PHE A 1044 -46.42 -1.06 -47.38
C PHE A 1044 -45.91 0.36 -47.64
N SER A 1045 -45.47 1.08 -46.60
CA SER A 1045 -45.08 2.49 -46.67
C SER A 1045 -44.21 2.83 -45.46
N PRO A 1046 -42.97 2.29 -45.40
CA PRO A 1046 -42.05 2.42 -44.26
C PRO A 1046 -41.73 3.87 -43.90
N GLU A 1047 -41.81 4.79 -44.85
CA GLU A 1047 -41.66 6.23 -44.66
C GLU A 1047 -42.79 6.88 -43.85
N ASN A 1048 -43.93 6.20 -43.72
CA ASN A 1048 -45.11 6.69 -43.02
C ASN A 1048 -45.49 5.87 -41.77
N ASN A 1049 -44.85 4.73 -41.52
CA ASN A 1049 -45.22 3.86 -40.38
C ASN A 1049 -44.06 3.09 -39.71
N VAL A 1050 -42.81 3.25 -40.16
CA VAL A 1050 -41.64 2.61 -39.51
C VAL A 1050 -40.65 3.68 -39.05
N PHE A 1051 -40.05 4.41 -40.02
CA PHE A 1051 -38.93 5.31 -39.77
C PHE A 1051 -39.36 6.77 -39.74
N LYS A 1052 -38.63 7.58 -38.97
CA LYS A 1052 -38.85 9.01 -38.82
C LYS A 1052 -38.55 9.79 -40.09
N ASN A 1053 -37.44 9.48 -40.78
CA ASN A 1053 -37.14 10.06 -42.09
C ASN A 1053 -36.23 9.18 -42.93
N LEU A 1054 -36.84 8.21 -43.62
CA LEU A 1054 -36.15 7.28 -44.51
C LEU A 1054 -35.36 7.99 -45.63
N SER A 1055 -35.90 9.07 -46.20
CA SER A 1055 -35.25 9.81 -47.31
C SER A 1055 -33.96 10.54 -46.92
N GLN A 1056 -33.68 10.66 -45.62
CA GLN A 1056 -32.45 11.24 -45.08
C GLN A 1056 -31.60 10.20 -44.33
N TRP A 1057 -31.91 8.91 -44.49
CA TRP A 1057 -31.26 7.82 -43.77
C TRP A 1057 -31.36 7.94 -42.24
N ASP A 1058 -32.43 8.59 -41.75
CA ASP A 1058 -32.77 8.64 -40.32
C ASP A 1058 -33.66 7.44 -39.99
N PHE A 1059 -33.02 6.37 -39.51
CA PHE A 1059 -33.67 5.11 -39.17
C PHE A 1059 -34.20 5.04 -37.74
N HIS A 1060 -34.26 6.17 -37.02
CA HIS A 1060 -35.00 6.21 -35.77
C HIS A 1060 -36.48 5.90 -36.02
N LEU A 1061 -37.10 5.22 -35.07
CA LEU A 1061 -38.53 4.89 -35.15
C LEU A 1061 -39.38 6.16 -35.00
N MET A 1062 -40.44 6.26 -35.81
CA MET A 1062 -41.43 7.34 -35.66
C MET A 1062 -42.43 7.05 -34.53
N ASP A 1063 -43.16 8.09 -34.11
CA ASP A 1063 -44.29 7.93 -33.18
C ASP A 1063 -45.35 7.01 -33.80
N GLU A 1064 -45.91 6.11 -32.97
CA GLU A 1064 -46.84 5.05 -33.40
C GLU A 1064 -46.28 4.10 -34.48
N SER A 1065 -44.94 3.99 -34.62
CA SER A 1065 -44.31 3.03 -35.53
C SER A 1065 -44.73 1.60 -35.22
N ILE A 1066 -44.93 0.79 -36.26
CA ILE A 1066 -45.29 -0.63 -36.13
C ILE A 1066 -44.18 -1.48 -35.50
N ALA A 1067 -42.97 -0.94 -35.41
CA ALA A 1067 -41.83 -1.57 -34.77
C ALA A 1067 -41.83 -1.42 -33.24
N VAL A 1068 -42.58 -0.45 -32.70
CA VAL A 1068 -42.58 -0.11 -31.27
C VAL A 1068 -43.33 -1.16 -30.46
N ASP A 1069 -42.71 -1.63 -29.38
CA ASP A 1069 -43.20 -2.70 -28.49
C ASP A 1069 -43.55 -4.01 -29.22
N ALA A 1070 -43.04 -4.21 -30.44
CA ALA A 1070 -43.45 -5.28 -31.34
C ALA A 1070 -42.46 -6.45 -31.43
N GLY A 1071 -41.26 -6.31 -30.86
CA GLY A 1071 -40.18 -7.29 -30.92
C GLY A 1071 -40.20 -8.33 -29.80
N THR A 1072 -39.33 -9.33 -29.93
CA THR A 1072 -39.07 -10.35 -28.92
C THR A 1072 -37.91 -9.97 -28.00
N SER A 1073 -37.96 -10.39 -26.74
CA SER A 1073 -36.82 -10.28 -25.83
C SER A 1073 -35.73 -11.34 -26.09
N TYR A 1074 -35.98 -12.28 -26.99
CA TYR A 1074 -35.05 -13.38 -27.28
C TYR A 1074 -33.77 -12.83 -27.92
N ASN A 1075 -32.66 -12.90 -27.16
CA ASN A 1075 -31.35 -12.37 -27.53
C ASN A 1075 -31.32 -10.87 -27.92
N ALA A 1076 -32.34 -10.09 -27.55
CA ALA A 1076 -32.32 -8.65 -27.76
C ALA A 1076 -31.22 -8.00 -26.90
N PRO A 1077 -30.43 -7.07 -27.45
CA PRO A 1077 -29.37 -6.39 -26.70
C PRO A 1077 -29.96 -5.45 -25.62
N LEU A 1078 -29.18 -5.18 -24.57
CA LEU A 1078 -29.59 -4.30 -23.46
C LEU A 1078 -29.67 -2.82 -23.84
N ILE A 1079 -28.99 -2.42 -24.91
CA ILE A 1079 -28.97 -1.07 -25.46
C ILE A 1079 -29.15 -1.12 -26.99
N ASP A 1080 -29.65 -0.04 -27.58
CA ASP A 1080 -29.82 0.13 -29.02
C ASP A 1080 -28.56 0.74 -29.68
N TYR A 1081 -28.68 1.15 -30.96
CA TYR A 1081 -27.60 1.79 -31.72
C TYR A 1081 -27.06 3.07 -31.08
N ASP A 1082 -27.93 3.88 -30.49
CA ASP A 1082 -27.60 5.16 -29.84
C ASP A 1082 -27.17 4.99 -28.37
N GLY A 1083 -27.16 3.76 -27.87
CA GLY A 1083 -26.85 3.44 -26.48
C GLY A 1083 -28.03 3.63 -25.53
N ILE A 1084 -29.25 3.76 -26.04
CA ILE A 1084 -30.50 3.84 -25.27
C ILE A 1084 -30.84 2.44 -24.74
N ALA A 1085 -31.18 2.34 -23.45
CA ALA A 1085 -31.54 1.07 -22.83
C ALA A 1085 -32.84 0.49 -23.38
N ARG A 1086 -32.90 -0.83 -23.60
CA ARG A 1086 -34.11 -1.55 -24.01
C ARG A 1086 -34.71 -2.38 -22.87
N PRO A 1087 -36.05 -2.51 -22.78
CA PRO A 1087 -37.05 -1.74 -23.50
C PRO A 1087 -37.32 -0.36 -22.84
N GLN A 1088 -37.76 0.63 -23.62
CA GLN A 1088 -38.32 1.89 -23.09
C GLN A 1088 -39.84 1.84 -22.93
N GLY A 1089 -40.53 1.00 -23.71
CA GLY A 1089 -41.97 0.79 -23.68
C GLY A 1089 -42.41 -0.48 -22.92
N ASN A 1090 -43.51 -1.10 -23.37
CA ASN A 1090 -44.02 -2.36 -22.82
C ASN A 1090 -43.28 -3.60 -23.33
N GLY A 1091 -42.56 -3.47 -24.45
CA GLY A 1091 -41.85 -4.55 -25.14
C GLY A 1091 -40.57 -4.03 -25.79
N TYR A 1092 -39.81 -4.93 -26.41
CA TYR A 1092 -38.63 -4.54 -27.18
C TYR A 1092 -39.07 -4.03 -28.54
N ASP A 1093 -38.37 -3.04 -29.09
CA ASP A 1093 -38.63 -2.58 -30.44
C ASP A 1093 -37.92 -3.45 -31.48
N ILE A 1094 -38.56 -3.62 -32.64
CA ILE A 1094 -37.92 -4.22 -33.82
C ILE A 1094 -36.95 -3.19 -34.43
N GLY A 1095 -35.76 -3.63 -34.81
CA GLY A 1095 -34.72 -2.83 -35.46
C GLY A 1095 -33.66 -2.30 -34.52
N ALA A 1096 -32.73 -1.53 -35.08
CA ALA A 1096 -31.51 -1.07 -34.42
C ALA A 1096 -31.70 0.06 -33.41
N TYR A 1097 -32.86 0.72 -33.43
CA TYR A 1097 -33.18 1.84 -32.56
C TYR A 1097 -34.33 1.49 -31.61
N GLU A 1098 -34.30 2.07 -30.43
CA GLU A 1098 -35.36 2.03 -29.44
C GLU A 1098 -36.11 3.37 -29.42
N TYR A 1099 -37.43 3.33 -29.48
CA TYR A 1099 -38.28 4.49 -29.48
C TYR A 1099 -38.38 5.09 -28.07
N ILE A 1100 -38.02 6.36 -27.94
CA ILE A 1100 -38.28 7.15 -26.74
C ILE A 1100 -39.48 8.05 -27.02
N ALA A 1101 -40.61 7.78 -26.35
CA ALA A 1101 -41.73 8.72 -26.33
C ALA A 1101 -41.27 10.05 -25.74
N ASN A 1102 -41.48 11.16 -26.47
CA ASN A 1102 -41.08 12.52 -26.09
C ASN A 1102 -41.30 12.80 -24.59
N GLN A 1103 -40.26 12.62 -23.76
CA GLN A 1103 -40.27 13.15 -22.42
C GLN A 1103 -40.17 14.67 -22.54
N SER A 1104 -41.14 15.36 -21.93
CA SER A 1104 -41.07 16.80 -21.69
C SER A 1104 -39.67 17.15 -21.18
N VAL A 1105 -38.94 17.89 -22.00
CA VAL A 1105 -37.57 18.33 -21.72
C VAL A 1105 -37.57 19.08 -20.39
N SER A 1106 -37.02 18.44 -19.35
CA SER A 1106 -36.33 19.14 -18.29
C SER A 1106 -34.88 19.24 -18.74
N PRO A 1107 -34.37 20.42 -19.14
CA PRO A 1107 -32.97 20.55 -19.49
C PRO A 1107 -32.19 20.63 -18.19
N ASP A 1108 -31.50 19.55 -17.84
CA ASP A 1108 -30.27 19.66 -17.05
C ASP A 1108 -29.19 18.97 -17.86
N PHE A 1109 -28.27 19.76 -18.42
CA PHE A 1109 -26.82 19.56 -18.41
C PHE A 1109 -26.19 20.75 -19.15
N ILE A 1110 -25.80 21.77 -18.39
CA ILE A 1110 -24.87 22.79 -18.86
C ILE A 1110 -23.48 22.16 -18.86
N LEU A 1111 -22.86 22.14 -20.03
CA LEU A 1111 -21.43 21.97 -20.22
C LEU A 1111 -20.69 23.09 -19.46
N ILE A 1112 -20.05 22.78 -18.33
CA ILE A 1112 -19.17 23.74 -17.65
C ILE A 1112 -17.82 23.71 -18.38
N THR A 1113 -17.61 24.69 -19.26
CA THR A 1113 -16.28 25.07 -19.73
C THR A 1113 -15.65 26.04 -18.72
N PHE A 1114 -14.45 25.72 -18.25
CA PHE A 1114 -13.66 26.63 -17.41
C PHE A 1114 -13.00 27.71 -18.28
N GLU A 1115 -13.57 28.91 -18.30
CA GLU A 1115 -12.82 30.13 -18.66
C GLU A 1115 -12.24 30.74 -17.39
N THR A 1116 -10.93 30.92 -17.37
CA THR A 1116 -10.21 31.62 -16.31
C THR A 1116 -10.46 33.12 -16.41
N LYS A 1117 -11.16 33.69 -15.42
CA LYS A 1117 -11.11 35.13 -15.13
C LYS A 1117 -10.70 35.36 -13.69
N ASN A 1118 -9.52 35.95 -13.55
CA ASN A 1118 -9.00 36.57 -12.33
C ASN A 1118 -9.96 37.66 -11.86
N GLU A 1119 -10.63 37.50 -10.72
CA GLU A 1119 -11.02 38.63 -9.86
C GLU A 1119 -10.89 38.27 -8.38
N ILE A 1120 -10.08 39.09 -7.71
CA ILE A 1120 -9.79 39.12 -6.28
C ILE A 1120 -11.01 39.69 -5.57
N TYR A 1121 -11.46 39.07 -4.47
CA TYR A 1121 -12.38 39.72 -3.53
C TYR A 1121 -11.80 39.79 -2.12
N ASP A 1122 -11.76 41.03 -1.67
CA ASP A 1122 -11.29 41.58 -0.41
C ASP A 1122 -12.20 41.15 0.76
N CYS A 1123 -11.59 40.79 1.88
CA CYS A 1123 -12.28 40.32 3.08
C CYS A 1123 -12.50 41.49 4.05
N ASN A 1124 -13.74 41.67 4.51
CA ASN A 1124 -14.03 42.31 5.80
C ASN A 1124 -14.55 41.26 6.78
#